data_AF-A0A6I2QTK2-F1
#
_entry.id   AF-A0A6I2QTK2-F1
#
_cell.length_a   1.000
_cell.length_b   1.000
_cell.length_c   1.000
_cell.angle_alpha   90.00
_cell.angle_beta   90.00
_cell.angle_gamma   90.00
#
_symmetry.space_group_name_H-M   'P 1'
#
loop_
_entity.id
_entity.type
_entity.pdbx_description
1 polymer ?
#
loop_
_entity_poly.entity_id
_entity_poly.type
_entity_poly.pdbx_seq_one_letter_code
_entity_poly.pdbx_strand_id
1 'polypeptide(L)'
;MNIIVQQNAGFCYGVKRAIEIIENDPSKLKYTLGQLIHNEQECKRLEALGIKQIDDYTQAEKGSTIFIRSHGATLKLKEEIKNNGYKLVDLTCPSLLKIYEKINKKHEEGYKIIIIGDPNHPEIIAMKGQVENNVEVVNSIDEAKKIKGEKLYVISQTTNLKRKFLEISDIIVRGNTNVVIDNTICGATKSRQMACLELSKNVDCMIVIGGLNSSNTNKLYDIAKQNCKKVLRIETYKDICIDDSIIESKLLGITAGASTPAWIIEEVVNLMDNYSKDFMEQVEESMNKIYPKEIVKGEVIYVTDDEVMVNIGYKADGIIKLDELSTEEGKLPKDLYKQGDEIEVYVIKLDDGEGNVVLSTKRVEGIKNWKNLVSSFDNDSTVEAKVTQVVKGGLIATIDNVRAFIPGSQVTTHFVKDLSKYVGETLVCKVLNIDEKKRRLVLSHRAVVEAEQKEIEDKAWENITVGETITGKVQRLTDFGAFIDLGGVDGLLHISDISWNRIESPEDVLKVGDEIETLVLKANREKNRISLGLKQLQQKPFDAFVENNHEGDVIEGEVVNLVDFGAFIKLAEGIEGLVHVSEISNEHVDKPSDELNIGDTVKVKILEINPEKKRIALSMKALLPKPEKPERKPRPKKVKPKKVETKPESSEETLINSDLGALLDLKLKEIEEDN
;
A
#
# COMPACT_ATOMS: atom_id res chain seq x y z
N MET A 1 11.82 20.06 -31.35
CA MET A 1 12.95 20.46 -30.50
C MET A 1 13.22 19.33 -29.51
N ASN A 2 14.47 18.92 -29.24
CA ASN A 2 14.75 17.78 -28.35
C ASN A 2 15.16 18.27 -26.95
N ILE A 3 14.44 17.83 -25.92
CA ILE A 3 14.57 18.33 -24.53
C ILE A 3 15.23 17.27 -23.66
N ILE A 4 16.36 17.60 -23.05
CA ILE A 4 17.12 16.70 -22.17
C ILE A 4 17.13 17.28 -20.75
N VAL A 5 16.31 16.70 -19.87
CA VAL A 5 16.31 17.02 -18.43
C VAL A 5 17.48 16.32 -17.74
N GLN A 6 18.26 17.06 -16.97
CA GLN A 6 19.41 16.53 -16.24
C GLN A 6 18.98 15.54 -15.15
N GLN A 7 19.64 14.39 -15.10
CA GLN A 7 19.49 13.45 -13.99
C GLN A 7 19.78 14.14 -12.64
N ASN A 8 18.98 13.81 -11.63
CA ASN A 8 19.04 14.40 -10.27
C ASN A 8 18.79 15.92 -10.21
N ALA A 9 18.07 16.50 -11.17
CA ALA A 9 17.53 17.87 -11.06
C ALA A 9 16.57 18.02 -9.87
N GLY A 10 16.42 19.25 -9.37
CA GLY A 10 15.46 19.59 -8.30
C GLY A 10 15.90 19.20 -6.88
N PHE A 11 14.94 19.15 -5.96
CA PHE A 11 15.14 18.92 -4.51
C PHE A 11 16.17 17.83 -4.16
N CYS A 12 17.11 18.16 -3.27
CA CYS A 12 18.01 17.16 -2.69
C CYS A 12 17.34 16.37 -1.56
N TYR A 13 17.90 15.21 -1.19
CA TYR A 13 17.37 14.34 -0.14
C TYR A 13 17.14 15.08 1.21
N GLY A 14 18.05 15.98 1.59
CA GLY A 14 17.90 16.78 2.81
C GLY A 14 16.75 17.80 2.75
N VAL A 15 16.38 18.28 1.55
CA VAL A 15 15.23 19.15 1.34
C VAL A 15 13.93 18.34 1.33
N LYS A 16 13.89 17.22 0.60
CA LYS A 16 12.72 16.32 0.57
C LYS A 16 12.33 15.87 1.99
N ARG A 17 13.30 15.32 2.75
CA ARG A 17 13.13 14.95 4.16
C ARG A 17 12.65 16.10 5.05
N ALA A 18 13.10 17.33 4.81
CA ALA A 18 12.69 18.48 5.61
C ALA A 18 11.22 18.86 5.37
N ILE A 19 10.77 18.82 4.10
CA ILE A 19 9.37 19.06 3.72
C ILE A 19 8.49 17.93 4.24
N GLU A 20 8.87 16.66 4.00
CA GLU A 20 8.16 15.46 4.48
C GLU A 20 7.92 15.50 6.00
N ILE A 21 8.91 15.92 6.81
CA ILE A 21 8.76 16.03 8.27
C ILE A 21 7.83 17.20 8.66
N ILE A 22 7.90 18.33 7.96
CA ILE A 22 7.02 19.49 8.24
C ILE A 22 5.56 19.17 7.89
N GLU A 23 5.31 18.51 6.77
CA GLU A 23 3.96 18.18 6.31
C GLU A 23 3.31 17.14 7.25
N ASN A 24 4.04 16.09 7.63
CA ASN A 24 3.51 15.01 8.47
C ASN A 24 3.45 15.32 9.99
N ASP A 25 4.10 16.37 10.49
CA ASP A 25 4.00 16.72 11.93
C ASP A 25 2.56 17.18 12.29
N PRO A 26 1.94 16.66 13.37
CA PRO A 26 0.53 16.93 13.68
C PRO A 26 0.26 18.26 14.40
N SER A 27 1.27 19.11 14.61
CA SER A 27 1.13 20.32 15.44
C SER A 27 0.37 21.43 14.71
N LYS A 28 -0.61 22.05 15.40
CA LYS A 28 -1.46 23.12 14.81
C LYS A 28 -0.75 24.46 14.59
N LEU A 29 0.34 24.72 15.31
CA LEU A 29 1.14 25.94 15.20
C LEU A 29 2.54 25.58 14.74
N LYS A 30 2.80 25.78 13.44
CA LYS A 30 4.07 25.46 12.75
C LYS A 30 4.78 26.74 12.32
N TYR A 31 6.01 26.93 12.78
CA TYR A 31 6.87 28.04 12.40
C TYR A 31 8.22 27.54 11.87
N THR A 32 8.73 28.14 10.79
CA THR A 32 10.06 27.85 10.25
C THR A 32 11.01 29.02 10.53
N LEU A 33 12.20 28.71 11.06
CA LEU A 33 13.18 29.73 11.45
C LEU A 33 14.03 30.16 10.24
N GLY A 34 13.63 31.27 9.64
CA GLY A 34 14.02 31.73 8.31
C GLY A 34 13.51 30.82 7.20
N GLN A 35 13.80 31.18 5.95
CA GLN A 35 13.46 30.37 4.78
C GLN A 35 13.94 28.90 4.93
N LEU A 36 13.00 27.96 4.82
CA LEU A 36 13.27 26.51 4.83
C LEU A 36 14.21 26.11 3.69
N ILE A 37 13.93 26.66 2.50
CA ILE A 37 14.72 26.55 1.28
C ILE A 37 14.70 27.88 0.51
N HIS A 38 15.70 28.12 -0.34
CA HIS A 38 15.79 29.33 -1.17
C HIS A 38 15.01 29.16 -2.48
N ASN A 39 13.68 29.12 -2.36
CA ASN A 39 12.72 29.09 -3.47
C ASN A 39 11.40 29.74 -2.99
N GLU A 40 11.03 30.89 -3.58
CA GLU A 40 9.89 31.69 -3.09
C GLU A 40 8.54 31.02 -3.37
N GLN A 41 8.47 30.22 -4.43
CA GLN A 41 7.26 29.51 -4.86
C GLN A 41 6.88 28.43 -3.83
N GLU A 42 7.85 27.65 -3.34
CA GLU A 42 7.65 26.66 -2.27
C GLU A 42 7.37 27.32 -0.91
N CYS A 43 8.07 28.41 -0.58
CA CYS A 43 7.78 29.19 0.62
C CYS A 43 6.30 29.59 0.70
N LYS A 44 5.71 30.08 -0.41
CA LYS A 44 4.29 30.43 -0.50
C LYS A 44 3.36 29.21 -0.40
N ARG A 45 3.76 28.04 -0.92
CA ARG A 45 2.99 26.78 -0.77
C ARG A 45 2.92 26.35 0.69
N LEU A 46 4.04 26.44 1.42
CA LEU A 46 4.10 26.09 2.85
C LEU A 46 3.31 27.09 3.72
N GLU A 47 3.33 28.38 3.39
CA GLU A 47 2.49 29.39 4.03
C GLU A 47 0.99 29.13 3.81
N ALA A 48 0.58 28.72 2.61
CA ALA A 48 -0.80 28.30 2.31
C ALA A 48 -1.23 27.04 3.08
N LEU A 49 -0.28 26.18 3.48
CA LEU A 49 -0.48 25.05 4.38
C LEU A 49 -0.42 25.44 5.88
N GLY A 50 -0.37 26.74 6.20
CA GLY A 50 -0.39 27.26 7.57
C GLY A 50 0.97 27.31 8.28
N ILE A 51 2.07 27.06 7.56
CA ILE A 51 3.43 27.10 8.13
C ILE A 51 3.99 28.51 7.98
N LYS A 52 4.07 29.27 9.08
CA LYS A 52 4.57 30.65 9.06
C LYS A 52 6.10 30.68 9.02
N GLN A 53 6.67 31.59 8.22
CA GLN A 53 8.11 31.90 8.26
C GLN A 53 8.36 33.03 9.28
N ILE A 54 9.39 32.88 10.12
CA ILE A 54 9.82 33.89 11.11
C ILE A 54 11.34 34.01 11.11
N ASP A 55 11.89 35.23 11.15
CA ASP A 55 13.35 35.43 11.21
C ASP A 55 13.90 35.25 12.63
N ASP A 56 13.07 35.46 13.65
CA ASP A 56 13.42 35.37 15.07
C ASP A 56 12.40 34.50 15.83
N TYR A 57 12.87 33.62 16.71
CA TYR A 57 12.00 32.70 17.46
C TYR A 57 11.05 33.40 18.44
N THR A 58 11.35 34.64 18.84
CA THR A 58 10.47 35.46 19.69
C THR A 58 9.19 35.91 18.99
N GLN A 59 9.10 35.75 17.66
CA GLN A 59 7.90 35.99 16.86
C GLN A 59 6.90 34.82 16.89
N ALA A 60 7.29 33.67 17.47
CA ALA A 60 6.44 32.49 17.58
C ALA A 60 5.48 32.56 18.78
N GLU A 61 4.28 31.99 18.62
CA GLU A 61 3.33 31.82 19.73
C GLU A 61 3.86 30.76 20.72
N LYS A 62 3.79 31.01 22.04
CA LYS A 62 4.35 30.09 23.05
C LYS A 62 3.70 28.70 22.99
N GLY A 63 4.52 27.65 23.09
CA GLY A 63 4.08 26.26 22.93
C GLY A 63 3.92 25.80 21.47
N SER A 64 4.21 26.65 20.48
CA SER A 64 4.27 26.26 19.07
C SER A 64 5.48 25.37 18.74
N THR A 65 5.46 24.78 17.54
CA THR A 65 6.57 24.00 16.99
C THR A 65 7.43 24.86 16.08
N ILE A 66 8.72 24.97 16.41
CA ILE A 66 9.71 25.72 15.63
C ILE A 66 10.62 24.71 14.90
N PHE A 67 10.57 24.77 13.57
CA PHE A 67 11.36 23.95 12.66
C PHE A 67 12.65 24.68 12.26
N ILE A 68 13.80 24.05 12.52
CA ILE A 68 15.09 24.54 12.02
C ILE A 68 15.25 24.14 10.56
N ARG A 69 15.54 25.09 9.70
CA ARG A 69 15.84 24.88 8.26
C ARG A 69 16.97 23.88 8.00
N SER A 70 17.00 23.31 6.80
CA SER A 70 17.96 22.26 6.39
C SER A 70 19.46 22.63 6.49
N HIS A 71 19.78 23.94 6.45
CA HIS A 71 21.12 24.50 6.70
C HIS A 71 21.53 24.55 8.19
N GLY A 72 20.64 24.20 9.11
CA GLY A 72 20.87 24.18 10.55
C GLY A 72 20.87 25.56 11.22
N ALA A 73 21.26 25.53 12.51
CA ALA A 73 21.37 26.66 13.41
C ALA A 73 22.52 26.45 14.42
N THR A 74 22.96 27.52 15.07
CA THR A 74 23.97 27.50 16.14
C THR A 74 23.45 26.78 17.39
N LEU A 75 24.33 26.21 18.21
CA LEU A 75 23.90 25.46 19.41
C LEU A 75 23.12 26.34 20.40
N LYS A 76 23.62 27.54 20.70
CA LYS A 76 22.98 28.50 21.61
C LYS A 76 21.54 28.82 21.22
N LEU A 77 21.27 29.01 19.93
CA LEU A 77 19.92 29.27 19.41
C LEU A 77 18.99 28.05 19.61
N LYS A 78 19.50 26.82 19.51
CA LYS A 78 18.72 25.59 19.80
C LYS A 78 18.39 25.46 21.29
N GLU A 79 19.31 25.88 22.16
CA GLU A 79 19.14 25.87 23.61
C GLU A 79 18.16 26.96 24.06
N GLU A 80 18.31 28.19 23.55
CA GLU A 80 17.39 29.31 23.80
C GLU A 80 15.94 28.97 23.44
N ILE A 81 15.70 28.34 22.28
CA ILE A 81 14.36 27.95 21.85
C ILE A 81 13.75 26.89 22.79
N LYS A 82 14.54 25.89 23.22
CA LYS A 82 14.08 24.88 24.19
C LYS A 82 13.78 25.50 25.56
N ASN A 83 14.69 26.34 26.06
CA ASN A 83 14.59 26.97 27.38
C ASN A 83 13.40 27.94 27.48
N ASN A 84 12.95 28.52 26.36
CA ASN A 84 11.75 29.36 26.30
C ASN A 84 10.43 28.57 26.13
N GLY A 85 10.47 27.23 26.10
CA GLY A 85 9.27 26.38 26.11
C GLY A 85 8.62 26.13 24.73
N TYR A 86 9.38 26.21 23.64
CA TYR A 86 8.92 25.84 22.30
C TYR A 86 9.30 24.40 21.95
N LYS A 87 8.47 23.70 21.15
CA LYS A 87 8.81 22.38 20.61
C LYS A 87 9.78 22.55 19.44
N LEU A 88 11.06 22.25 19.65
CA LEU A 88 12.10 22.36 18.62
C LEU A 88 12.16 21.09 17.75
N VAL A 89 12.03 21.24 16.43
CA VAL A 89 12.25 20.16 15.45
C VAL A 89 13.44 20.52 14.56
N ASP A 90 14.47 19.67 14.56
CA ASP A 90 15.71 19.92 13.82
C ASP A 90 15.73 19.20 12.47
N LEU A 91 15.61 19.96 11.37
CA LEU A 91 15.66 19.43 10.00
C LEU A 91 17.05 19.53 9.37
N THR A 92 18.10 19.84 10.16
CA THR A 92 19.49 19.90 9.68
C THR A 92 19.82 18.67 8.82
N CYS A 93 20.38 18.90 7.64
CA CYS A 93 20.73 17.84 6.70
C CYS A 93 21.65 16.78 7.35
N PRO A 94 21.40 15.47 7.21
CA PRO A 94 22.26 14.43 7.79
C PRO A 94 23.73 14.48 7.32
N SER A 95 24.00 15.05 6.15
CA SER A 95 25.37 15.31 5.69
C SER A 95 26.06 16.43 6.49
N LEU A 96 25.30 17.39 7.01
CA LEU A 96 25.79 18.53 7.78
C LEU A 96 25.99 18.16 9.27
N LEU A 97 25.11 17.33 9.84
CA LEU A 97 25.30 16.76 11.18
C LEU A 97 26.64 15.99 11.28
N LYS A 98 26.97 15.17 10.27
CA LYS A 98 28.27 14.48 10.15
C LYS A 98 29.47 15.42 9.99
N ILE A 99 29.26 16.67 9.62
CA ILE A 99 30.33 17.69 9.60
C ILE A 99 30.48 18.30 11.00
N TYR A 100 29.39 18.52 11.74
CA TYR A 100 29.45 18.98 13.14
C TYR A 100 30.17 17.97 14.04
N GLU A 101 29.86 16.67 13.92
CA GLU A 101 30.59 15.58 14.61
C GLU A 101 32.11 15.66 14.37
N LYS A 102 32.53 15.90 13.11
CA LYS A 102 33.93 16.03 12.73
C LYS A 102 34.57 17.32 13.25
N ILE A 103 33.86 18.45 13.21
CA ILE A 103 34.33 19.74 13.73
C ILE A 103 34.61 19.61 15.23
N ASN A 104 33.65 19.07 15.99
CA ASN A 104 33.74 18.93 17.45
C ASN A 104 34.92 18.02 17.81
N LYS A 105 35.02 16.83 17.22
CA LYS A 105 36.14 15.92 17.45
C LYS A 105 37.51 16.54 17.10
N LYS A 106 37.61 17.31 16.00
CA LYS A 106 38.89 17.96 15.63
C LYS A 106 39.23 19.15 16.51
N HIS A 107 38.24 19.83 17.05
CA HIS A 107 38.41 20.87 18.06
C HIS A 107 38.92 20.26 19.38
N GLU A 108 38.36 19.13 19.83
CA GLU A 108 38.85 18.34 20.99
C GLU A 108 40.30 17.84 20.80
N GLU A 109 40.67 17.41 19.59
CA GLU A 109 42.07 17.05 19.22
C GLU A 109 43.01 18.29 19.14
N GLY A 110 42.49 19.50 19.36
CA GLY A 110 43.24 20.76 19.40
C GLY A 110 43.58 21.35 18.03
N TYR A 111 42.80 21.06 16.98
CA TYR A 111 42.97 21.71 15.67
C TYR A 111 42.17 23.02 15.58
N LYS A 112 42.77 24.02 14.94
CA LYS A 112 42.06 25.22 14.47
C LYS A 112 41.26 24.88 13.23
N ILE A 113 39.96 25.20 13.24
CA ILE A 113 39.03 24.86 12.16
C ILE A 113 39.05 25.96 11.11
N ILE A 114 39.31 25.62 9.85
CA ILE A 114 39.30 26.54 8.71
C ILE A 114 38.18 26.11 7.76
N ILE A 115 37.22 27.00 7.49
CA ILE A 115 36.03 26.71 6.69
C ILE A 115 36.07 27.49 5.39
N ILE A 116 36.19 26.80 4.26
CA ILE A 116 36.25 27.40 2.92
C ILE A 116 34.83 27.57 2.38
N GLY A 117 34.35 28.81 2.32
CA GLY A 117 32.97 29.14 1.97
C GLY A 117 32.63 30.62 2.09
N ASP A 118 31.36 30.95 1.87
CA ASP A 118 30.83 32.30 2.08
C ASP A 118 30.49 32.53 3.58
N PRO A 119 31.10 33.51 4.27
CA PRO A 119 30.87 33.77 5.69
C PRO A 119 29.44 34.21 6.03
N ASN A 120 28.68 34.74 5.06
CA ASN A 120 27.30 35.16 5.26
C ASN A 120 26.28 34.02 5.06
N HIS A 121 26.71 32.85 4.58
CA HIS A 121 25.81 31.74 4.28
C HIS A 121 25.32 31.05 5.56
N PRO A 122 24.01 30.78 5.73
CA PRO A 122 23.43 30.20 6.95
C PRO A 122 24.15 28.96 7.48
N GLU A 123 24.54 28.07 6.56
CA GLU A 123 25.31 26.84 6.84
C GLU A 123 26.67 27.12 7.52
N ILE A 124 27.38 28.16 7.11
CA ILE A 124 28.71 28.50 7.65
C ILE A 124 28.56 29.16 9.03
N ILE A 125 27.52 29.96 9.21
CA ILE A 125 27.14 30.51 10.53
C ILE A 125 26.79 29.36 11.49
N ALA A 126 26.03 28.36 11.03
CA ALA A 126 25.68 27.19 11.83
C ALA A 126 26.89 26.30 12.15
N MET A 127 27.80 26.02 11.19
CA MET A 127 29.08 25.33 11.44
C MET A 127 29.96 26.08 12.45
N LYS A 128 30.12 27.40 12.30
CA LYS A 128 30.90 28.24 13.22
C LYS A 128 30.31 28.24 14.63
N GLY A 129 28.98 28.14 14.76
CA GLY A 129 28.29 28.05 16.04
C GLY A 129 28.17 26.65 16.66
N GLN A 130 29.03 25.69 16.28
CA GLN A 130 29.15 24.39 16.97
C GLN A 130 30.25 24.36 18.04
N VAL A 131 31.31 25.17 17.90
CA VAL A 131 32.46 25.20 18.82
C VAL A 131 32.84 26.64 19.17
N GLU A 132 33.33 26.86 20.39
CA GLU A 132 33.68 28.20 20.85
C GLU A 132 35.13 28.56 20.51
N ASN A 133 35.30 29.68 19.80
CA ASN A 133 36.60 30.16 19.31
C ASN A 133 37.32 29.20 18.34
N ASN A 134 38.49 29.60 17.87
CA ASN A 134 39.37 28.78 17.02
C ASN A 134 38.75 28.29 15.68
N VAL A 135 37.75 29.01 15.16
CA VAL A 135 37.17 28.82 13.82
C VAL A 135 37.40 30.06 12.96
N GLU A 136 37.93 29.89 11.75
CA GLU A 136 38.16 30.96 10.78
C GLU A 136 37.54 30.59 9.41
N VAL A 137 36.99 31.58 8.70
CA VAL A 137 36.28 31.38 7.43
C VAL A 137 37.08 32.04 6.30
N VAL A 138 37.23 31.34 5.18
CA VAL A 138 38.03 31.77 4.02
C VAL A 138 37.19 31.67 2.74
N ASN A 139 36.96 32.80 2.09
CA ASN A 139 36.26 32.89 0.81
C ASN A 139 37.21 33.20 -0.35
N SER A 140 38.37 33.84 -0.10
CA SER A 140 39.34 34.23 -1.14
C SER A 140 40.74 33.61 -1.00
N ILE A 141 41.49 33.66 -2.10
CA ILE A 141 42.90 33.26 -2.20
C ILE A 141 43.82 34.13 -1.30
N ASP A 142 43.46 35.40 -1.09
CA ASP A 142 44.28 36.33 -0.31
C ASP A 142 43.96 36.32 1.19
N GLU A 143 42.79 35.83 1.59
CA GLU A 143 42.55 35.35 2.95
C GLU A 143 43.35 34.06 3.22
N ALA A 144 43.33 33.10 2.30
CA ALA A 144 44.02 31.81 2.46
C ALA A 144 45.53 31.97 2.77
N LYS A 145 46.20 32.93 2.12
CA LYS A 145 47.63 33.26 2.36
C LYS A 145 47.93 33.81 3.77
N LYS A 146 46.92 34.32 4.48
CA LYS A 146 47.06 34.89 5.83
C LYS A 146 46.90 33.82 6.92
N ILE A 147 46.31 32.67 6.60
CA ILE A 147 46.09 31.57 7.54
C ILE A 147 47.43 30.96 7.96
N LYS A 148 47.77 31.11 9.24
CA LYS A 148 48.90 30.46 9.90
C LYS A 148 48.46 29.71 11.15
N GLY A 149 49.02 28.53 11.38
CA GLY A 149 48.82 27.74 12.60
C GLY A 149 49.48 26.35 12.56
N GLU A 150 49.83 25.82 13.73
CA GLU A 150 50.57 24.55 13.88
C GLU A 150 49.69 23.30 13.77
N LYS A 151 48.37 23.44 13.84
CA LYS A 151 47.37 22.38 13.64
C LYS A 151 46.14 22.97 12.97
N LEU A 152 45.97 22.74 11.67
CA LEU A 152 44.83 23.22 10.90
C LEU A 152 43.95 22.05 10.42
N TYR A 153 42.63 22.19 10.57
CA TYR A 153 41.64 21.27 9.98
C TYR A 153 40.80 22.04 8.96
N VAL A 154 40.96 21.71 7.68
CA VAL A 154 40.40 22.45 6.54
C VAL A 154 39.19 21.72 5.98
N ILE A 155 38.03 22.36 6.02
CA ILE A 155 36.75 21.86 5.50
C ILE A 155 36.12 22.87 4.52
N SER A 156 35.07 22.44 3.83
CA SER A 156 34.31 23.23 2.85
C SER A 156 32.85 23.40 3.25
N GLN A 157 32.26 24.52 2.84
CA GLN A 157 30.82 24.62 2.61
C GLN A 157 30.35 23.46 1.70
N THR A 158 29.25 22.80 2.04
CA THR A 158 28.73 21.62 1.30
C THR A 158 28.36 21.95 -0.14
N THR A 159 27.98 23.20 -0.42
CA THR A 159 27.58 23.70 -1.74
C THR A 159 28.74 24.21 -2.61
N ASN A 160 30.00 24.15 -2.15
CA ASN A 160 31.13 24.80 -2.82
C ASN A 160 31.54 24.12 -4.15
N LEU A 161 32.36 24.80 -4.95
CA LEU A 161 32.98 24.23 -6.15
C LEU A 161 34.25 23.47 -5.75
N LYS A 162 34.36 22.19 -6.14
CA LYS A 162 35.54 21.34 -5.82
C LYS A 162 36.86 21.98 -6.24
N ARG A 163 36.89 22.68 -7.38
CA ARG A 163 38.08 23.39 -7.87
C ARG A 163 38.55 24.49 -6.89
N LYS A 164 37.64 25.39 -6.49
CA LYS A 164 37.92 26.47 -5.53
C LYS A 164 38.41 25.92 -4.18
N PHE A 165 37.80 24.84 -3.70
CA PHE A 165 38.23 24.17 -2.48
C PHE A 165 39.67 23.64 -2.57
N LEU A 166 40.03 22.96 -3.67
CA LEU A 166 41.39 22.44 -3.87
C LEU A 166 42.43 23.55 -4.00
N GLU A 167 42.15 24.59 -4.80
CA GLU A 167 43.05 25.73 -5.01
C GLU A 167 43.34 26.49 -3.69
N ILE A 168 42.32 26.71 -2.86
CA ILE A 168 42.48 27.36 -1.54
C ILE A 168 43.18 26.42 -0.54
N SER A 169 42.87 25.12 -0.54
CA SER A 169 43.48 24.15 0.39
C SER A 169 44.98 23.95 0.14
N ASP A 170 45.39 23.89 -1.14
CA ASP A 170 46.80 23.79 -1.53
C ASP A 170 47.62 25.02 -1.06
N ILE A 171 47.05 26.22 -1.15
CA ILE A 171 47.66 27.45 -0.60
C ILE A 171 47.85 27.36 0.92
N ILE A 172 46.84 26.86 1.65
CA ILE A 172 46.92 26.69 3.12
C ILE A 172 47.98 25.65 3.50
N VAL A 173 48.08 24.53 2.78
CA VAL A 173 49.11 23.49 2.98
C VAL A 173 50.51 24.05 2.73
N ARG A 174 50.73 24.79 1.64
CA ARG A 174 52.05 25.39 1.33
C ARG A 174 52.54 26.39 2.40
N GLY A 175 51.64 26.93 3.22
CA GLY A 175 51.96 27.87 4.29
C GLY A 175 52.14 27.26 5.69
N ASN A 176 51.81 25.98 5.90
CA ASN A 176 51.63 25.40 7.24
C ASN A 176 52.11 23.94 7.32
N THR A 177 52.56 23.49 8.50
CA THR A 177 53.27 22.20 8.67
C THR A 177 52.38 21.00 8.96
N ASN A 178 51.24 21.17 9.61
CA ASN A 178 50.29 20.09 9.91
C ASN A 178 48.86 20.55 9.59
N VAL A 179 48.42 20.17 8.40
CA VAL A 179 47.11 20.54 7.84
C VAL A 179 46.37 19.26 7.45
N VAL A 180 45.23 19.01 8.08
CA VAL A 180 44.33 17.91 7.74
C VAL A 180 43.20 18.48 6.88
N ILE A 181 43.15 18.12 5.59
CA ILE A 181 42.08 18.51 4.67
C ILE A 181 41.01 17.41 4.67
N ASP A 182 39.74 17.79 4.83
CA ASP A 182 38.59 16.91 4.63
C ASP A 182 37.58 17.56 3.66
N ASN A 183 37.23 16.83 2.59
CA ASN A 183 36.36 17.35 1.55
C ASN A 183 34.89 17.12 1.90
N THR A 184 34.33 18.07 2.63
CA THR A 184 32.94 18.08 3.10
C THR A 184 31.92 18.57 2.05
N ILE A 185 32.31 18.73 0.77
CA ILE A 185 31.36 19.04 -0.32
C ILE A 185 30.37 17.89 -0.48
N CYS A 186 29.06 18.20 -0.52
CA CYS A 186 28.02 17.19 -0.58
C CYS A 186 28.08 16.38 -1.87
N GLY A 187 28.01 15.04 -1.76
CA GLY A 187 27.99 14.15 -2.92
C GLY A 187 26.85 14.46 -3.90
N ALA A 188 25.66 14.81 -3.39
CA ALA A 188 24.52 15.19 -4.21
C ALA A 188 24.68 16.56 -4.93
N THR A 189 25.54 17.44 -4.40
CA THR A 189 25.96 18.68 -5.10
C THR A 189 27.00 18.36 -6.17
N LYS A 190 28.02 17.56 -5.83
CA LYS A 190 29.05 17.10 -6.79
C LYS A 190 28.42 16.42 -8.01
N SER A 191 27.46 15.50 -7.82
CA SER A 191 26.79 14.82 -8.94
C SER A 191 25.97 15.77 -9.81
N ARG A 192 25.25 16.74 -9.24
CA ARG A 192 24.56 17.79 -10.02
C ARG A 192 25.54 18.66 -10.81
N GLN A 193 26.65 19.08 -10.21
CA GLN A 193 27.68 19.89 -10.88
C GLN A 193 28.32 19.12 -12.04
N MET A 194 28.61 17.81 -11.88
CA MET A 194 29.13 16.96 -12.95
C MET A 194 28.11 16.75 -14.08
N ALA A 195 26.87 16.38 -13.75
CA ALA A 195 25.83 16.17 -14.76
C ALA A 195 25.49 17.46 -15.53
N CYS A 196 25.54 18.63 -14.87
CA CYS A 196 25.42 19.94 -15.52
C CYS A 196 26.61 20.22 -16.46
N LEU A 197 27.85 19.92 -16.04
CA LEU A 197 29.06 20.06 -16.85
C LEU A 197 29.11 19.12 -18.06
N GLU A 198 28.48 17.95 -17.97
CA GLU A 198 28.37 16.98 -19.07
C GLU A 198 27.24 17.38 -20.02
N LEU A 199 26.07 17.75 -19.51
CA LEU A 199 24.93 18.19 -20.32
C LEU A 199 25.23 19.48 -21.08
N SER A 200 25.81 20.49 -20.43
CA SER A 200 26.12 21.81 -21.04
C SER A 200 27.20 21.79 -22.13
N LYS A 201 27.81 20.63 -22.43
CA LYS A 201 28.71 20.43 -23.58
C LYS A 201 28.00 19.82 -24.80
N ASN A 202 26.81 19.25 -24.59
CA ASN A 202 26.08 18.43 -25.56
C ASN A 202 24.75 19.07 -26.01
N VAL A 203 24.50 20.33 -25.62
CA VAL A 203 23.25 21.06 -25.90
C VAL A 203 23.56 22.45 -26.45
N ASP A 204 22.68 22.94 -27.33
CA ASP A 204 22.81 24.24 -27.98
C ASP A 204 22.39 25.40 -27.04
N CYS A 205 21.40 25.12 -26.19
CA CYS A 205 20.88 26.03 -25.17
C CYS A 205 20.67 25.29 -23.84
N MET A 206 20.89 25.97 -22.72
CA MET A 206 20.81 25.40 -21.37
C MET A 206 19.93 26.26 -20.45
N ILE A 207 18.88 25.67 -19.87
CA ILE A 207 18.01 26.31 -18.87
C ILE A 207 18.41 25.85 -17.47
N VAL A 208 18.57 26.81 -16.56
CA VAL A 208 18.93 26.59 -15.14
C VAL A 208 17.79 27.11 -14.26
N ILE A 209 16.97 26.20 -13.73
CA ILE A 209 15.77 26.51 -12.95
C ILE A 209 16.07 26.60 -11.45
N GLY A 210 15.77 27.73 -10.82
CA GLY A 210 15.74 27.88 -9.36
C GLY A 210 16.08 29.28 -8.87
N GLY A 211 15.86 29.50 -7.57
CA GLY A 211 15.96 30.81 -6.94
C GLY A 211 17.29 31.55 -7.17
N LEU A 212 17.23 32.84 -7.51
CA LEU A 212 18.37 33.72 -7.76
C LEU A 212 19.32 33.83 -6.55
N ASN A 213 18.76 33.70 -5.34
CA ASN A 213 19.50 33.71 -4.08
C ASN A 213 20.13 32.34 -3.72
N SER A 214 19.86 31.27 -4.49
CA SER A 214 20.40 29.94 -4.20
C SER A 214 21.85 29.79 -4.65
N SER A 215 22.76 29.66 -3.67
CA SER A 215 24.18 29.41 -3.91
C SER A 215 24.45 28.17 -4.78
N ASN A 216 23.58 27.16 -4.74
CA ASN A 216 23.67 25.99 -5.61
C ASN A 216 23.26 26.31 -7.06
N THR A 217 22.13 27.02 -7.26
CA THR A 217 21.65 27.38 -8.61
C THR A 217 22.64 28.29 -9.33
N ASN A 218 23.21 29.27 -8.63
CA ASN A 218 24.20 30.17 -9.21
C ASN A 218 25.47 29.41 -9.67
N LYS A 219 25.96 28.45 -8.89
CA LYS A 219 27.09 27.60 -9.29
C LYS A 219 26.78 26.68 -10.48
N LEU A 220 25.52 26.23 -10.65
CA LEU A 220 25.11 25.50 -11.85
C LEU A 220 25.07 26.42 -13.08
N TYR A 221 24.57 27.66 -12.93
CA TYR A 221 24.60 28.67 -13.98
C TYR A 221 26.04 29.02 -14.41
N ASP A 222 26.95 29.21 -13.46
CA ASP A 222 28.38 29.48 -13.75
C ASP A 222 29.05 28.32 -14.50
N ILE A 223 28.72 27.06 -14.17
CA ILE A 223 29.21 25.86 -14.87
C ILE A 223 28.65 25.81 -16.30
N ALA A 224 27.34 25.98 -16.46
CA ALA A 224 26.70 25.97 -17.77
C ALA A 224 27.26 27.06 -18.69
N LYS A 225 27.44 28.28 -18.17
CA LYS A 225 27.95 29.46 -18.90
C LYS A 225 29.40 29.35 -19.36
N GLN A 226 30.18 28.41 -18.81
CA GLN A 226 31.53 28.11 -19.25
C GLN A 226 31.59 27.13 -20.44
N ASN A 227 30.48 26.43 -20.77
CA ASN A 227 30.47 25.35 -21.75
C ASN A 227 29.44 25.58 -22.87
N CYS A 228 28.25 26.10 -22.54
CA CYS A 228 27.17 26.37 -23.48
C CYS A 228 27.12 27.87 -23.86
N LYS A 229 26.79 28.18 -25.12
CA LYS A 229 26.73 29.57 -25.64
C LYS A 229 25.51 30.34 -25.13
N LYS A 230 24.32 29.71 -25.10
CA LYS A 230 23.08 30.32 -24.59
C LYS A 230 22.69 29.63 -23.28
N VAL A 231 22.69 30.39 -22.19
CA VAL A 231 22.33 29.89 -20.86
C VAL A 231 21.32 30.83 -20.20
N LEU A 232 20.13 30.30 -19.97
CA LEU A 232 19.01 30.97 -19.30
C LEU A 232 18.99 30.57 -17.83
N ARG A 233 18.62 31.51 -16.95
CA ARG A 233 18.37 31.24 -15.53
C ARG A 233 17.01 31.82 -15.18
N ILE A 234 16.11 30.96 -14.71
CA ILE A 234 14.71 31.26 -14.45
C ILE A 234 14.31 30.75 -13.07
N GLU A 235 13.32 31.38 -12.42
CA GLU A 235 12.70 30.81 -11.22
C GLU A 235 11.41 30.06 -11.55
N THR A 236 10.70 30.51 -12.59
CA THR A 236 9.40 30.01 -13.06
C THR A 236 9.37 29.91 -14.58
N TYR A 237 8.36 29.22 -15.12
CA TYR A 237 8.12 29.17 -16.57
C TYR A 237 7.78 30.55 -17.17
N LYS A 238 7.38 31.55 -16.36
CA LYS A 238 7.04 32.91 -16.82
C LYS A 238 8.25 33.79 -17.10
N ASP A 239 9.42 33.41 -16.60
CA ASP A 239 10.68 34.14 -16.82
C ASP A 239 11.34 33.75 -18.17
N ILE A 240 10.69 32.87 -18.94
CA ILE A 240 11.17 32.39 -20.23
C ILE A 240 10.73 33.37 -21.33
N CYS A 241 11.62 34.29 -21.68
CA CYS A 241 11.56 34.93 -23.00
C CYS A 241 11.90 33.89 -24.07
N ILE A 242 10.97 33.62 -24.98
CA ILE A 242 11.17 32.72 -26.13
C ILE A 242 11.56 33.58 -27.32
N ASP A 243 12.86 33.86 -27.44
CA ASP A 243 13.47 34.48 -28.61
C ASP A 243 13.91 33.43 -29.63
N ASP A 244 14.05 33.81 -30.91
CA ASP A 244 14.33 32.94 -32.06
C ASP A 244 15.49 31.96 -31.81
N SER A 245 16.54 32.40 -31.11
CA SER A 245 17.71 31.58 -30.76
C SER A 245 17.49 30.55 -29.63
N ILE A 246 16.25 30.39 -29.13
CA ILE A 246 15.78 29.16 -28.45
C ILE A 246 15.06 28.26 -29.45
N ILE A 247 14.22 28.82 -30.32
CA ILE A 247 13.45 28.08 -31.34
C ILE A 247 14.38 27.37 -32.35
N GLU A 248 15.48 28.03 -32.74
CA GLU A 248 16.54 27.45 -33.58
C GLU A 248 17.35 26.33 -32.91
N SER A 249 17.24 26.16 -31.58
CA SER A 249 18.05 25.18 -30.85
C SER A 249 17.53 23.76 -31.06
N LYS A 250 18.42 22.83 -31.42
CA LYS A 250 18.02 21.44 -31.72
C LYS A 250 18.01 20.60 -30.44
N LEU A 251 18.94 20.87 -29.55
CA LEU A 251 19.11 20.22 -28.24
C LEU A 251 19.03 21.26 -27.12
N LEU A 252 17.97 21.17 -26.30
CA LEU A 252 17.78 21.97 -25.10
C LEU A 252 18.14 21.14 -23.86
N GLY A 253 19.09 21.61 -23.05
CA GLY A 253 19.34 21.06 -21.73
C GLY A 253 18.53 21.77 -20.66
N ILE A 254 17.92 21.03 -19.74
CA ILE A 254 17.25 21.59 -18.55
C ILE A 254 17.91 21.04 -17.29
N THR A 255 18.34 21.92 -16.38
CA THR A 255 18.81 21.56 -15.03
C THR A 255 18.12 22.40 -13.99
N ALA A 256 18.09 21.92 -12.74
CA ALA A 256 17.45 22.63 -11.64
C ALA A 256 18.24 22.52 -10.33
N GLY A 257 18.20 23.59 -9.56
CA GLY A 257 18.89 23.70 -8.26
C GLY A 257 18.40 22.69 -7.22
N ALA A 258 19.23 22.43 -6.21
CA ALA A 258 18.93 21.54 -5.09
C ALA A 258 17.74 21.98 -4.20
N SER A 259 17.19 23.18 -4.46
CA SER A 259 16.02 23.78 -3.79
C SER A 259 14.86 24.04 -4.76
N THR A 260 14.90 23.52 -5.99
CA THR A 260 13.82 23.70 -6.98
C THR A 260 12.84 22.52 -6.88
N PRO A 261 11.53 22.75 -6.77
CA PRO A 261 10.51 21.69 -6.78
C PRO A 261 10.44 20.92 -8.09
N ALA A 262 9.81 19.73 -8.06
CA ALA A 262 9.61 18.91 -9.26
C ALA A 262 8.62 19.55 -10.25
N TRP A 263 7.48 20.04 -9.76
CA TRP A 263 6.44 20.62 -10.61
C TRP A 263 6.92 21.83 -11.42
N ILE A 264 7.82 22.66 -10.91
CA ILE A 264 8.38 23.80 -11.69
C ILE A 264 9.24 23.29 -12.87
N ILE A 265 9.90 22.14 -12.72
CA ILE A 265 10.65 21.50 -13.81
C ILE A 265 9.68 20.94 -14.84
N GLU A 266 8.60 20.30 -14.38
CA GLU A 266 7.54 19.74 -15.24
C GLU A 266 6.77 20.84 -15.99
N GLU A 267 6.42 21.96 -15.35
CA GLU A 267 5.83 23.15 -16.00
C GLU A 267 6.73 23.68 -17.14
N VAL A 268 8.03 23.79 -16.90
CA VAL A 268 9.00 24.29 -17.91
C VAL A 268 9.20 23.27 -19.05
N VAL A 269 9.21 21.97 -18.75
CA VAL A 269 9.27 20.90 -19.77
C VAL A 269 8.00 20.91 -20.63
N ASN A 270 6.83 20.94 -20.01
CA ASN A 270 5.54 20.94 -20.70
C ASN A 270 5.36 22.19 -21.57
N LEU A 271 5.81 23.37 -21.10
CA LEU A 271 5.81 24.59 -21.91
C LEU A 271 6.67 24.40 -23.18
N MET A 272 7.90 23.91 -23.03
CA MET A 272 8.84 23.70 -24.14
C MET A 272 8.38 22.61 -25.11
N ASP A 273 7.73 21.55 -24.62
CA ASP A 273 7.18 20.47 -25.43
C ASP A 273 5.94 20.93 -26.22
N ASN A 274 5.05 21.72 -25.60
CA ASN A 274 3.91 22.34 -26.28
C ASN A 274 4.37 23.32 -27.36
N TYR A 275 5.31 24.24 -27.08
CA TYR A 275 5.87 25.11 -28.14
C TYR A 275 6.54 24.32 -29.28
N SER A 276 7.09 23.13 -29.00
CA SER A 276 7.60 22.25 -30.05
C SER A 276 6.51 21.51 -30.84
N LYS A 277 5.25 21.47 -30.37
CA LYS A 277 4.09 20.92 -31.07
C LYS A 277 3.37 22.01 -31.86
N ASP A 278 3.02 23.12 -31.22
CA ASP A 278 2.39 24.29 -31.86
C ASP A 278 3.19 24.76 -33.10
N PHE A 279 4.53 24.74 -33.01
CA PHE A 279 5.41 25.08 -34.13
C PHE A 279 5.44 24.01 -35.24
N MET A 280 5.26 22.72 -34.92
CA MET A 280 5.13 21.67 -35.94
C MET A 280 3.78 21.79 -36.64
N GLU A 281 2.69 21.96 -35.89
CA GLU A 281 1.33 22.11 -36.42
C GLU A 281 1.24 23.32 -37.37
N GLN A 282 1.73 24.50 -36.98
CA GLN A 282 1.74 25.69 -37.85
C GLN A 282 2.62 25.53 -39.11
N VAL A 283 3.65 24.68 -39.07
CA VAL A 283 4.46 24.35 -40.25
C VAL A 283 3.76 23.32 -41.14
N GLU A 284 3.02 22.38 -40.57
CA GLU A 284 2.29 21.34 -41.29
C GLU A 284 1.00 21.86 -41.93
N GLU A 285 0.25 22.76 -41.27
CA GLU A 285 -0.89 23.50 -41.88
C GLU A 285 -0.50 24.25 -43.16
N SER A 286 0.76 24.70 -43.27
CA SER A 286 1.26 25.39 -44.47
C SER A 286 1.59 24.46 -45.65
N MET A 287 1.59 23.14 -45.46
CA MET A 287 1.98 22.16 -46.48
C MET A 287 1.23 20.82 -46.36
N ASN A 288 0.11 20.68 -47.09
CA ASN A 288 -0.53 19.38 -47.37
C ASN A 288 0.43 18.43 -48.14
N LYS A 289 1.29 17.73 -47.40
CA LYS A 289 2.19 16.69 -47.90
C LYS A 289 1.52 15.34 -47.71
N ILE A 290 0.89 14.85 -48.78
CA ILE A 290 0.40 13.48 -48.80
C ILE A 290 1.59 12.52 -48.97
N TYR A 291 1.67 11.50 -48.11
CA TYR A 291 2.69 10.46 -48.14
C TYR A 291 2.11 9.12 -48.63
N PRO A 292 2.93 8.23 -49.24
CA PRO A 292 2.50 6.88 -49.53
C PRO A 292 2.14 6.14 -48.24
N LYS A 293 1.01 5.41 -48.24
CA LYS A 293 0.38 4.68 -47.12
C LYS A 293 -0.46 5.53 -46.15
N GLU A 294 -0.71 6.79 -46.47
CA GLU A 294 -1.61 7.65 -45.72
C GLU A 294 -3.09 7.38 -46.04
N ILE A 295 -4.00 7.77 -45.15
CA ILE A 295 -5.45 7.82 -45.42
C ILE A 295 -5.83 9.29 -45.51
N VAL A 296 -6.33 9.70 -46.67
CA VAL A 296 -6.79 11.07 -46.91
C VAL A 296 -8.28 11.08 -47.24
N LYS A 297 -8.93 12.23 -47.05
CA LYS A 297 -10.29 12.47 -47.55
C LYS A 297 -10.22 13.03 -48.96
N GLY A 298 -11.21 12.72 -49.78
CA GLY A 298 -11.36 13.36 -51.08
C GLY A 298 -12.77 13.28 -51.64
N GLU A 299 -13.07 14.23 -52.53
CA GLU A 299 -14.37 14.38 -53.18
C GLU A 299 -14.37 13.63 -54.53
N VAL A 300 -15.38 12.82 -54.80
CA VAL A 300 -15.51 12.08 -56.07
C VAL A 300 -15.80 13.04 -57.23
N ILE A 301 -14.77 13.32 -58.04
CA ILE A 301 -14.86 14.18 -59.23
C ILE A 301 -15.69 13.50 -60.32
N TYR A 302 -15.45 12.20 -60.55
CA TYR A 302 -16.14 11.43 -61.58
C TYR A 302 -16.08 9.91 -61.35
N VAL A 303 -17.07 9.19 -61.87
CA VAL A 303 -17.21 7.72 -61.77
C VAL A 303 -17.40 7.13 -63.16
N THR A 304 -16.46 6.27 -63.58
CA THR A 304 -16.61 5.42 -64.78
C THR A 304 -17.12 4.03 -64.38
N ASP A 305 -17.22 3.10 -65.33
CA ASP A 305 -17.58 1.70 -65.03
C ASP A 305 -16.44 0.89 -64.42
N ASP A 306 -15.17 1.32 -64.61
CA ASP A 306 -13.97 0.61 -64.16
C ASP A 306 -13.16 1.36 -63.07
N GLU A 307 -13.25 2.70 -63.05
CA GLU A 307 -12.37 3.59 -62.25
C GLU A 307 -13.12 4.81 -61.69
N VAL A 308 -12.76 5.22 -60.47
CA VAL A 308 -13.29 6.39 -59.75
C VAL A 308 -12.18 7.42 -59.54
N MET A 309 -12.43 8.68 -59.90
CA MET A 309 -11.46 9.78 -59.78
C MET A 309 -11.87 10.77 -58.69
N VAL A 310 -10.90 11.17 -57.86
CA VAL A 310 -11.11 11.76 -56.53
C VAL A 310 -10.15 12.92 -56.30
N ASN A 311 -10.67 14.09 -55.92
CA ASN A 311 -9.83 15.23 -55.52
C ASN A 311 -9.41 15.06 -54.06
N ILE A 312 -8.10 14.89 -53.83
CA ILE A 312 -7.51 14.68 -52.50
C ILE A 312 -6.77 15.91 -51.97
N GLY A 313 -6.98 17.10 -52.56
CA GLY A 313 -6.34 18.35 -52.13
C GLY A 313 -4.82 18.42 -52.40
N TYR A 314 -4.34 17.65 -53.39
CA TYR A 314 -2.93 17.56 -53.77
C TYR A 314 -2.65 18.21 -55.14
N LYS A 315 -1.42 18.09 -55.64
CA LYS A 315 -1.01 18.61 -56.96
C LYS A 315 -1.57 17.82 -58.15
N ALA A 316 -2.16 16.66 -57.89
CA ALA A 316 -2.74 15.76 -58.87
C ALA A 316 -3.94 15.04 -58.24
N ASP A 317 -4.90 14.67 -59.06
CA ASP A 317 -6.07 13.90 -58.65
C ASP A 317 -5.71 12.43 -58.39
N GLY A 318 -6.54 11.76 -57.59
CA GLY A 318 -6.37 10.36 -57.24
C GLY A 318 -7.34 9.45 -57.98
N ILE A 319 -6.90 8.22 -58.28
CA ILE A 319 -7.68 7.22 -59.02
C ILE A 319 -7.78 5.90 -58.25
N ILE A 320 -9.00 5.39 -58.12
CA ILE A 320 -9.31 4.08 -57.52
C ILE A 320 -9.79 3.15 -58.64
N LYS A 321 -9.16 1.99 -58.78
CA LYS A 321 -9.55 0.94 -59.75
C LYS A 321 -10.48 -0.09 -59.09
N LEU A 322 -11.34 -0.74 -59.87
CA LEU A 322 -12.40 -1.65 -59.40
C LEU A 322 -11.93 -2.71 -58.37
N ASP A 323 -10.75 -3.31 -58.54
CA ASP A 323 -10.15 -4.31 -57.63
C ASP A 323 -9.96 -3.82 -56.16
N GLU A 324 -9.78 -2.50 -55.99
CA GLU A 324 -9.51 -1.83 -54.71
C GLU A 324 -10.72 -1.04 -54.17
N LEU A 325 -11.88 -1.08 -54.84
CA LEU A 325 -13.10 -0.39 -54.41
C LEU A 325 -13.88 -1.09 -53.28
N SER A 326 -13.97 -2.43 -53.30
CA SER A 326 -14.74 -3.18 -52.28
C SER A 326 -14.27 -4.63 -52.12
N THR A 327 -14.81 -5.33 -51.13
CA THR A 327 -14.60 -6.76 -50.87
C THR A 327 -15.79 -7.63 -51.30
N GLU A 328 -16.93 -7.03 -51.65
CA GLU A 328 -18.08 -7.77 -52.19
C GLU A 328 -17.95 -7.99 -53.72
N GLU A 329 -18.08 -9.23 -54.17
CA GLU A 329 -18.03 -9.57 -55.60
C GLU A 329 -19.34 -9.15 -56.32
N GLY A 330 -19.24 -8.35 -57.39
CA GLY A 330 -20.31 -8.18 -58.38
C GLY A 330 -21.16 -6.91 -58.33
N LYS A 331 -20.75 -5.84 -57.62
CA LYS A 331 -21.40 -4.51 -57.70
C LYS A 331 -20.60 -3.56 -58.61
N LEU A 332 -21.30 -2.76 -59.42
CA LEU A 332 -20.70 -1.75 -60.30
C LEU A 332 -20.35 -0.46 -59.52
N PRO A 333 -19.28 0.27 -59.86
CA PRO A 333 -18.88 1.48 -59.15
C PRO A 333 -19.97 2.55 -59.06
N LYS A 334 -20.79 2.68 -60.13
CA LYS A 334 -21.91 3.63 -60.25
C LYS A 334 -23.07 3.37 -59.27
N ASP A 335 -23.18 2.17 -58.71
CA ASP A 335 -24.19 1.83 -57.69
C ASP A 335 -23.69 2.11 -56.26
N LEU A 336 -22.38 2.36 -56.08
CA LEU A 336 -21.72 2.54 -54.79
C LEU A 336 -21.38 4.00 -54.48
N TYR A 337 -21.01 4.79 -55.49
CA TYR A 337 -20.55 6.18 -55.32
C TYR A 337 -21.13 7.12 -56.37
N LYS A 338 -21.41 8.36 -55.98
CA LYS A 338 -21.89 9.45 -56.84
C LYS A 338 -20.85 10.56 -56.95
N GLN A 339 -20.97 11.34 -58.01
CA GLN A 339 -20.21 12.58 -58.18
C GLN A 339 -20.56 13.57 -57.07
N GLY A 340 -19.53 14.07 -56.36
CA GLY A 340 -19.67 14.93 -55.18
C GLY A 340 -19.77 14.21 -53.83
N ASP A 341 -19.67 12.88 -53.77
CA ASP A 341 -19.58 12.17 -52.48
C ASP A 341 -18.17 12.34 -51.86
N GLU A 342 -18.09 12.60 -50.55
CA GLU A 342 -16.83 12.52 -49.78
C GLU A 342 -16.48 11.06 -49.45
N ILE A 343 -15.26 10.63 -49.78
CA ILE A 343 -14.75 9.30 -49.44
C ILE A 343 -13.36 9.34 -48.79
N GLU A 344 -13.09 8.38 -47.91
CA GLU A 344 -11.77 8.18 -47.29
C GLU A 344 -10.99 7.12 -48.06
N VAL A 345 -9.78 7.48 -48.47
CA VAL A 345 -8.99 6.75 -49.48
C VAL A 345 -7.55 6.56 -49.02
N TYR A 346 -7.02 5.34 -49.21
CA TYR A 346 -5.66 4.95 -48.84
C TYR A 346 -4.70 5.12 -50.01
N VAL A 347 -3.63 5.88 -49.81
CA VAL A 347 -2.65 6.24 -50.86
C VAL A 347 -1.68 5.07 -51.08
N ILE A 348 -1.77 4.41 -52.23
CA ILE A 348 -0.88 3.30 -52.62
C ILE A 348 0.41 3.83 -53.27
N LYS A 349 0.29 4.81 -54.18
CA LYS A 349 1.41 5.47 -54.90
C LYS A 349 1.07 6.93 -55.17
N LEU A 350 2.08 7.79 -55.20
CA LEU A 350 1.95 9.21 -55.57
C LEU A 350 2.09 9.49 -57.08
N ASP A 351 2.45 8.48 -57.86
CA ASP A 351 2.59 8.53 -59.31
C ASP A 351 2.41 7.11 -59.88
N ASP A 352 1.65 6.99 -60.97
CA ASP A 352 1.42 5.76 -61.74
C ASP A 352 2.24 5.70 -63.04
N GLY A 353 2.83 6.82 -63.45
CA GLY A 353 3.52 7.02 -64.73
C GLY A 353 2.80 7.99 -65.67
N GLU A 354 1.54 8.33 -65.40
CA GLU A 354 0.76 9.35 -66.11
C GLU A 354 0.51 10.59 -65.23
N GLY A 355 0.94 10.56 -63.96
CA GLY A 355 0.92 11.67 -63.01
C GLY A 355 -0.19 11.61 -61.96
N ASN A 356 -0.95 10.51 -61.89
CA ASN A 356 -2.08 10.38 -60.96
C ASN A 356 -1.70 9.64 -59.66
N VAL A 357 -2.45 9.91 -58.58
CA VAL A 357 -2.24 9.25 -57.27
C VAL A 357 -3.08 7.98 -57.20
N VAL A 358 -2.47 6.81 -56.99
CA VAL A 358 -3.21 5.52 -56.92
C VAL A 358 -3.80 5.33 -55.52
N LEU A 359 -5.12 5.11 -55.44
CA LEU A 359 -5.92 5.06 -54.22
C LEU A 359 -6.61 3.70 -54.00
N SER A 360 -7.12 3.47 -52.77
CA SER A 360 -7.90 2.28 -52.37
C SER A 360 -8.84 2.57 -51.20
N THR A 361 -10.10 2.17 -51.30
CA THR A 361 -11.09 2.24 -50.20
C THR A 361 -11.11 0.96 -49.37
N LYS A 362 -10.94 -0.20 -50.03
CA LYS A 362 -10.88 -1.55 -49.42
C LYS A 362 -9.86 -1.68 -48.29
N ARG A 363 -8.75 -0.92 -48.37
CA ARG A 363 -7.71 -0.87 -47.33
C ARG A 363 -8.10 0.00 -46.13
N VAL A 364 -8.98 0.98 -46.31
CA VAL A 364 -9.50 1.86 -45.26
C VAL A 364 -10.50 1.12 -44.37
N GLU A 365 -11.40 0.32 -44.94
CA GLU A 365 -12.35 -0.52 -44.18
C GLU A 365 -11.62 -1.45 -43.21
N GLY A 366 -10.61 -2.18 -43.71
CA GLY A 366 -9.75 -3.05 -42.89
C GLY A 366 -8.86 -2.33 -41.88
N ILE A 367 -8.80 -0.98 -41.90
CA ILE A 367 -8.16 -0.15 -40.87
C ILE A 367 -9.21 0.44 -39.91
N LYS A 368 -10.43 0.74 -40.37
CA LYS A 368 -11.56 1.14 -39.51
C LYS A 368 -11.95 0.03 -38.54
N ASN A 369 -12.10 -1.21 -39.00
CA ASN A 369 -12.39 -2.34 -38.12
C ASN A 369 -11.27 -2.54 -37.07
N TRP A 370 -10.01 -2.36 -37.46
CA TRP A 370 -8.87 -2.41 -36.53
C TRP A 370 -8.90 -1.25 -35.53
N LYS A 371 -9.19 -0.01 -35.95
CA LYS A 371 -9.33 1.15 -35.05
C LYS A 371 -10.48 0.95 -34.05
N ASN A 372 -11.63 0.42 -34.50
CA ASN A 372 -12.77 0.13 -33.63
C ASN A 372 -12.39 -0.89 -32.55
N LEU A 373 -11.74 -2.00 -32.94
CA LEU A 373 -11.23 -3.02 -32.00
C LEU A 373 -10.19 -2.46 -31.01
N VAL A 374 -9.40 -1.46 -31.41
CA VAL A 374 -8.48 -0.74 -30.50
C VAL A 374 -9.24 0.20 -29.56
N SER A 375 -10.25 0.96 -30.02
CA SER A 375 -11.07 1.78 -29.11
C SER A 375 -11.93 0.96 -28.13
N SER A 376 -12.23 -0.30 -28.46
CA SER A 376 -12.86 -1.27 -27.56
C SER A 376 -11.90 -1.85 -26.51
N PHE A 377 -10.57 -1.75 -26.73
CA PHE A 377 -9.55 -2.23 -25.78
C PHE A 377 -9.47 -1.34 -24.53
N ASP A 378 -9.50 -0.01 -24.69
CA ASP A 378 -9.43 0.94 -23.56
C ASP A 378 -10.64 0.83 -22.60
N ASN A 379 -11.75 0.25 -23.08
CA ASN A 379 -12.97 -0.02 -22.31
C ASN A 379 -13.02 -1.46 -21.73
N ASP A 380 -11.90 -2.17 -21.71
CA ASP A 380 -11.70 -3.47 -21.07
C ASP A 380 -12.63 -4.62 -21.57
N SER A 381 -13.21 -4.43 -22.77
CA SER A 381 -14.38 -5.17 -23.25
C SER A 381 -14.11 -6.60 -23.72
N THR A 382 -15.16 -7.43 -23.65
CA THR A 382 -15.18 -8.81 -24.15
C THR A 382 -15.53 -8.86 -25.64
N VAL A 383 -14.90 -9.80 -26.36
CA VAL A 383 -15.07 -9.99 -27.81
C VAL A 383 -15.38 -11.45 -28.14
N GLU A 384 -16.33 -11.68 -29.04
CA GLU A 384 -16.69 -13.02 -29.52
C GLU A 384 -15.70 -13.52 -30.57
N ALA A 385 -14.90 -14.53 -30.21
CA ALA A 385 -13.87 -15.09 -31.07
C ALA A 385 -14.27 -16.45 -31.62
N LYS A 386 -14.55 -16.55 -32.92
CA LYS A 386 -14.88 -17.84 -33.56
C LYS A 386 -13.61 -18.63 -33.87
N VAL A 387 -13.45 -19.80 -33.24
CA VAL A 387 -12.27 -20.65 -33.40
C VAL A 387 -12.26 -21.32 -34.77
N THR A 388 -11.16 -21.17 -35.50
CA THR A 388 -10.99 -21.70 -36.88
C THR A 388 -10.13 -22.96 -36.95
N GLN A 389 -9.06 -23.05 -36.15
CA GLN A 389 -8.11 -24.17 -36.18
C GLN A 389 -7.25 -24.26 -34.91
N VAL A 390 -6.80 -25.48 -34.58
CA VAL A 390 -5.79 -25.75 -33.54
C VAL A 390 -4.39 -25.66 -34.15
N VAL A 391 -3.45 -25.07 -33.42
CA VAL A 391 -2.01 -25.08 -33.76
C VAL A 391 -1.17 -25.57 -32.58
N LYS A 392 0.11 -25.90 -32.82
CA LYS A 392 1.05 -26.36 -31.79
C LYS A 392 1.39 -25.25 -30.79
N GLY A 393 0.49 -25.03 -29.83
CA GLY A 393 0.60 -24.01 -28.77
C GLY A 393 -0.69 -23.26 -28.44
N GLY A 394 -1.78 -23.44 -29.20
CA GLY A 394 -3.04 -22.73 -28.94
C GLY A 394 -4.08 -22.84 -30.07
N LEU A 395 -5.10 -21.99 -30.00
CA LEU A 395 -6.18 -21.88 -30.99
C LEU A 395 -5.99 -20.62 -31.84
N ILE A 396 -6.34 -20.68 -33.13
CA ILE A 396 -6.49 -19.50 -33.99
C ILE A 396 -7.97 -19.22 -34.16
N ALA A 397 -8.38 -18.00 -33.85
CA ALA A 397 -9.76 -17.54 -33.96
C ALA A 397 -9.86 -16.31 -34.88
N THR A 398 -11.08 -15.96 -35.29
CA THR A 398 -11.39 -14.76 -36.07
C THR A 398 -12.40 -13.90 -35.32
N ILE A 399 -12.15 -12.59 -35.31
CA ILE A 399 -13.07 -11.52 -34.85
C ILE A 399 -13.07 -10.48 -35.98
N ASP A 400 -14.22 -10.09 -36.53
CA ASP A 400 -14.37 -8.99 -37.50
C ASP A 400 -13.33 -8.95 -38.64
N ASN A 401 -13.07 -10.11 -39.25
CA ASN A 401 -12.04 -10.38 -40.27
C ASN A 401 -10.57 -10.19 -39.83
N VAL A 402 -10.30 -9.93 -38.55
CA VAL A 402 -8.98 -9.92 -37.92
C VAL A 402 -8.64 -11.33 -37.39
N ARG A 403 -7.38 -11.75 -37.53
CA ARG A 403 -6.88 -13.03 -37.01
C ARG A 403 -6.37 -12.89 -35.59
N ALA A 404 -6.92 -13.69 -34.69
CA ALA A 404 -6.59 -13.76 -33.28
C ALA A 404 -5.96 -15.10 -32.89
N PHE A 405 -5.24 -15.12 -31.77
CA PHE A 405 -4.59 -16.30 -31.22
C PHE A 405 -4.89 -16.41 -29.72
N ILE A 406 -5.42 -17.55 -29.29
CA ILE A 406 -5.66 -17.89 -27.89
C ILE A 406 -4.57 -18.92 -27.48
N PRO A 407 -3.61 -18.57 -26.61
CA PRO A 407 -2.63 -19.53 -26.09
C PRO A 407 -3.34 -20.69 -25.37
N GLY A 408 -2.85 -21.93 -25.51
CA GLY A 408 -3.52 -23.11 -24.91
C GLY A 408 -3.72 -23.02 -23.40
N SER A 409 -2.82 -22.33 -22.68
CA SER A 409 -2.90 -22.04 -21.24
C SER A 409 -3.87 -20.92 -20.85
N GLN A 410 -4.54 -20.30 -21.82
CA GLN A 410 -5.50 -19.19 -21.66
C GLN A 410 -6.91 -19.54 -22.19
N VAL A 411 -7.13 -20.82 -22.58
CA VAL A 411 -8.44 -21.35 -23.02
C VAL A 411 -9.31 -21.76 -21.82
N THR A 412 -8.73 -22.27 -20.74
CA THR A 412 -9.50 -22.83 -19.61
C THR A 412 -8.69 -22.75 -18.30
N THR A 413 -9.38 -22.75 -17.15
CA THR A 413 -8.77 -22.84 -15.81
C THR A 413 -8.12 -24.21 -15.53
N HIS A 414 -8.57 -25.25 -16.22
CA HIS A 414 -8.12 -26.64 -16.06
C HIS A 414 -7.36 -27.14 -17.29
N PHE A 415 -6.36 -28.02 -17.10
CA PHE A 415 -5.54 -28.54 -18.20
C PHE A 415 -6.26 -29.63 -19.00
N VAL A 416 -6.93 -29.22 -20.09
CA VAL A 416 -7.57 -30.14 -21.05
C VAL A 416 -6.53 -30.65 -22.06
N LYS A 417 -6.39 -31.97 -22.19
CA LYS A 417 -5.40 -32.60 -23.10
C LYS A 417 -5.74 -32.45 -24.59
N ASP A 418 -7.03 -32.38 -24.92
CA ASP A 418 -7.53 -32.33 -26.30
C ASP A 418 -8.28 -31.02 -26.58
N LEU A 419 -7.55 -30.03 -27.12
CA LEU A 419 -8.08 -28.72 -27.53
C LEU A 419 -8.98 -28.79 -28.78
N SER A 420 -9.04 -29.93 -29.48
CA SER A 420 -9.79 -30.13 -30.72
C SER A 420 -11.31 -29.99 -30.59
N LYS A 421 -11.85 -30.01 -29.36
CA LYS A 421 -13.29 -29.85 -29.11
C LYS A 421 -13.79 -28.44 -29.43
N TYR A 422 -12.96 -27.43 -29.18
CA TYR A 422 -13.31 -26.01 -29.31
C TYR A 422 -13.28 -25.50 -30.77
N VAL A 423 -13.13 -26.37 -31.78
CA VAL A 423 -13.01 -25.94 -33.18
C VAL A 423 -14.38 -25.70 -33.79
N GLY A 424 -14.62 -24.47 -34.25
CA GLY A 424 -15.90 -24.00 -34.79
C GLY A 424 -16.79 -23.29 -33.76
N GLU A 425 -16.49 -23.42 -32.47
CA GLU A 425 -17.18 -22.72 -31.38
C GLU A 425 -16.81 -21.23 -31.32
N THR A 426 -17.71 -20.43 -30.74
CA THR A 426 -17.54 -19.00 -30.46
C THR A 426 -17.23 -18.80 -28.99
N LEU A 427 -16.01 -18.39 -28.66
CA LEU A 427 -15.56 -18.18 -27.28
C LEU A 427 -15.55 -16.69 -26.96
N VAL A 428 -16.26 -16.29 -25.90
CA VAL A 428 -16.19 -14.93 -25.34
C VAL A 428 -14.82 -14.76 -24.69
N CYS A 429 -13.99 -13.89 -25.27
CA CYS A 429 -12.60 -13.71 -24.88
C CYS A 429 -12.32 -12.25 -24.52
N LYS A 430 -11.35 -12.04 -23.63
CA LYS A 430 -10.75 -10.73 -23.38
C LYS A 430 -9.48 -10.56 -24.21
N VAL A 431 -9.23 -9.37 -24.75
CA VAL A 431 -7.99 -9.07 -25.48
C VAL A 431 -6.85 -8.85 -24.47
N LEU A 432 -5.78 -9.66 -24.55
CA LEU A 432 -4.58 -9.52 -23.71
C LEU A 432 -3.50 -8.64 -24.34
N ASN A 433 -3.37 -8.68 -25.68
CA ASN A 433 -2.29 -7.99 -26.37
C ASN A 433 -2.61 -7.77 -27.85
N ILE A 434 -2.08 -6.70 -28.44
CA ILE A 434 -2.34 -6.27 -29.82
C ILE A 434 -0.99 -6.09 -30.54
N ASP A 435 -0.63 -7.02 -31.44
CA ASP A 435 0.55 -6.89 -32.31
C ASP A 435 0.16 -6.14 -33.59
N GLU A 436 0.17 -4.81 -33.49
CA GLU A 436 -0.11 -3.88 -34.60
C GLU A 436 0.75 -4.17 -35.85
N LYS A 437 2.03 -4.51 -35.63
CA LYS A 437 3.01 -4.74 -36.71
C LYS A 437 2.70 -5.98 -37.53
N LYS A 438 1.94 -6.94 -36.99
CA LYS A 438 1.52 -8.16 -37.69
C LYS A 438 0.00 -8.28 -37.89
N ARG A 439 -0.79 -7.29 -37.44
CA ARG A 439 -2.26 -7.33 -37.33
C ARG A 439 -2.74 -8.63 -36.68
N ARG A 440 -2.28 -8.90 -35.46
CA ARG A 440 -2.66 -10.08 -34.66
C ARG A 440 -3.12 -9.67 -33.28
N LEU A 441 -4.21 -10.28 -32.82
CA LEU A 441 -4.71 -10.14 -31.45
C LEU A 441 -4.32 -11.38 -30.63
N VAL A 442 -3.92 -11.19 -29.37
CA VAL A 442 -3.76 -12.28 -28.39
C VAL A 442 -4.93 -12.20 -27.42
N LEU A 443 -5.60 -13.33 -27.22
CA LEU A 443 -6.85 -13.43 -26.46
C LEU A 443 -6.70 -14.35 -25.24
N SER A 444 -7.54 -14.16 -24.24
CA SER A 444 -7.77 -15.11 -23.14
C SER A 444 -9.26 -15.30 -22.90
N HIS A 445 -9.70 -16.55 -22.89
CA HIS A 445 -11.02 -16.93 -22.38
C HIS A 445 -10.97 -17.08 -20.84
N ARG A 446 -9.82 -17.53 -20.30
CA ARG A 446 -9.60 -17.73 -18.86
C ARG A 446 -9.90 -16.47 -18.03
N ALA A 447 -9.52 -15.28 -18.52
CA ALA A 447 -9.75 -14.02 -17.83
C ALA A 447 -11.24 -13.64 -17.67
N VAL A 448 -12.13 -14.17 -18.54
CA VAL A 448 -13.59 -13.99 -18.42
C VAL A 448 -14.15 -14.95 -17.37
N VAL A 449 -13.77 -16.23 -17.47
CA VAL A 449 -14.18 -17.28 -16.51
C VAL A 449 -13.69 -16.97 -15.07
N GLU A 450 -12.50 -16.40 -14.92
CA GLU A 450 -11.97 -15.96 -13.62
C GLU A 450 -12.73 -14.73 -13.07
N ALA A 451 -13.32 -13.89 -13.91
CA ALA A 451 -14.16 -12.77 -13.48
C ALA A 451 -15.57 -13.25 -13.08
N GLU A 452 -16.20 -14.12 -13.88
CA GLU A 452 -17.50 -14.74 -13.56
C GLU A 452 -17.44 -15.53 -12.25
N GLN A 453 -16.39 -16.35 -12.07
CA GLN A 453 -16.14 -17.08 -10.83
C GLN A 453 -15.98 -16.14 -9.63
N LYS A 454 -15.23 -15.04 -9.79
CA LYS A 454 -15.06 -14.05 -8.72
C LYS A 454 -16.36 -13.32 -8.39
N GLU A 455 -17.20 -13.00 -9.37
CA GLU A 455 -18.53 -12.43 -9.12
C GLU A 455 -19.42 -13.38 -8.31
N ILE A 456 -19.32 -14.69 -8.54
CA ILE A 456 -20.03 -15.70 -7.73
C ILE A 456 -19.46 -15.74 -6.31
N GLU A 457 -18.13 -15.72 -6.15
CA GLU A 457 -17.47 -15.66 -4.83
C GLU A 457 -17.83 -14.41 -4.03
N ASP A 458 -17.76 -13.21 -4.63
CA ASP A 458 -18.10 -11.95 -3.94
C ASP A 458 -19.61 -11.91 -3.58
N LYS A 459 -20.51 -12.43 -4.45
CA LYS A 459 -21.95 -12.57 -4.12
C LYS A 459 -22.22 -13.60 -3.03
N ALA A 460 -21.45 -14.69 -2.97
CA ALA A 460 -21.52 -15.63 -1.84
C ALA A 460 -21.07 -14.93 -0.55
N TRP A 461 -19.94 -14.21 -0.57
CA TRP A 461 -19.44 -13.45 0.57
C TRP A 461 -20.39 -12.36 1.10
N GLU A 462 -21.22 -11.75 0.25
CA GLU A 462 -22.27 -10.81 0.68
C GLU A 462 -23.41 -11.46 1.48
N ASN A 463 -23.68 -12.76 1.25
CA ASN A 463 -24.76 -13.51 1.88
C ASN A 463 -24.30 -14.40 3.06
N ILE A 464 -23.05 -14.23 3.54
CA ILE A 464 -22.46 -15.08 4.59
C ILE A 464 -22.13 -14.24 5.82
N THR A 465 -23.01 -14.26 6.83
CA THR A 465 -22.74 -13.63 8.13
C THR A 465 -22.33 -14.66 9.20
N VAL A 466 -21.55 -14.23 10.20
CA VAL A 466 -21.07 -15.12 11.28
C VAL A 466 -22.17 -15.29 12.33
N GLY A 467 -22.56 -16.55 12.60
CA GLY A 467 -23.71 -16.90 13.44
C GLY A 467 -24.99 -17.21 12.64
N GLU A 468 -24.93 -17.23 11.31
CA GLU A 468 -26.05 -17.58 10.44
C GLU A 468 -26.03 -19.07 10.04
N THR A 469 -27.21 -19.65 9.80
CA THR A 469 -27.37 -21.03 9.32
C THR A 469 -27.44 -21.03 7.81
N ILE A 470 -26.50 -21.71 7.16
CA ILE A 470 -26.37 -21.78 5.70
C ILE A 470 -26.43 -23.24 5.25
N THR A 471 -27.20 -23.50 4.19
CA THR A 471 -27.28 -24.81 3.54
C THR A 471 -26.11 -24.99 2.59
N GLY A 472 -25.48 -26.17 2.61
CA GLY A 472 -24.31 -26.45 1.79
C GLY A 472 -24.17 -27.91 1.42
N LYS A 473 -23.46 -28.18 0.32
CA LYS A 473 -23.33 -29.52 -0.26
C LYS A 473 -21.95 -30.11 -0.02
N VAL A 474 -21.88 -31.32 0.54
CA VAL A 474 -20.61 -32.01 0.83
C VAL A 474 -19.88 -32.35 -0.48
N GLN A 475 -18.81 -31.64 -0.82
CA GLN A 475 -17.98 -31.95 -1.99
C GLN A 475 -17.00 -33.10 -1.73
N ARG A 476 -16.40 -33.17 -0.53
CA ARG A 476 -15.40 -34.19 -0.18
C ARG A 476 -15.26 -34.36 1.34
N LEU A 477 -14.98 -35.59 1.75
CA LEU A 477 -14.70 -35.98 3.13
C LEU A 477 -13.20 -36.20 3.32
N THR A 478 -12.71 -36.00 4.55
CA THR A 478 -11.31 -36.24 4.96
C THR A 478 -11.28 -36.61 6.44
N ASP A 479 -10.24 -37.30 6.89
CA ASP A 479 -10.08 -37.84 8.26
C ASP A 479 -10.32 -36.81 9.38
N PHE A 480 -10.07 -35.52 9.12
CA PHE A 480 -10.22 -34.42 10.08
C PHE A 480 -11.49 -33.56 9.88
N GLY A 481 -12.30 -33.82 8.84
CA GLY A 481 -13.52 -33.04 8.58
C GLY A 481 -14.10 -33.17 7.17
N ALA A 482 -15.30 -32.61 7.00
CA ALA A 482 -16.00 -32.50 5.73
C ALA A 482 -15.75 -31.12 5.08
N PHE A 483 -15.63 -31.10 3.76
CA PHE A 483 -15.63 -29.89 2.95
C PHE A 483 -16.96 -29.73 2.25
N ILE A 484 -17.57 -28.57 2.42
CA ILE A 484 -18.96 -28.26 2.09
C ILE A 484 -18.95 -27.01 1.21
N ASP A 485 -19.54 -27.09 0.03
CA ASP A 485 -19.70 -25.97 -0.89
C ASP A 485 -20.95 -25.17 -0.51
N LEU A 486 -20.76 -23.87 -0.30
CA LEU A 486 -21.78 -22.90 0.09
C LEU A 486 -22.25 -22.04 -1.11
N GLY A 487 -22.05 -22.51 -2.34
CA GLY A 487 -22.38 -21.78 -3.57
C GLY A 487 -21.23 -20.92 -4.10
N GLY A 488 -19.99 -21.39 -3.94
CA GLY A 488 -18.79 -20.69 -4.45
C GLY A 488 -17.65 -20.52 -3.44
N VAL A 489 -17.87 -20.80 -2.14
CA VAL A 489 -16.83 -20.73 -1.09
C VAL A 489 -16.77 -22.05 -0.31
N ASP A 490 -15.55 -22.55 -0.08
CA ASP A 490 -15.27 -23.77 0.69
C ASP A 490 -15.52 -23.56 2.21
N GLY A 491 -16.57 -24.20 2.72
CA GLY A 491 -16.77 -24.45 4.14
C GLY A 491 -16.02 -25.70 4.62
N LEU A 492 -15.43 -25.63 5.81
CA LEU A 492 -14.78 -26.74 6.51
C LEU A 492 -15.53 -27.00 7.81
N LEU A 493 -16.11 -28.19 7.92
CA LEU A 493 -16.76 -28.72 9.12
C LEU A 493 -15.80 -29.73 9.77
N HIS A 494 -15.22 -29.37 10.91
CA HIS A 494 -14.24 -30.20 11.61
C HIS A 494 -14.91 -31.38 12.32
N ILE A 495 -14.23 -32.54 12.46
CA ILE A 495 -14.76 -33.71 13.18
C ILE A 495 -15.37 -33.36 14.54
N SER A 496 -14.73 -32.45 15.28
CA SER A 496 -15.15 -32.02 16.62
C SER A 496 -16.42 -31.16 16.64
N ASP A 497 -16.97 -30.76 15.49
CA ASP A 497 -18.18 -29.93 15.37
C ASP A 497 -19.34 -30.64 14.63
N ILE A 498 -19.17 -31.91 14.24
CA ILE A 498 -20.20 -32.74 13.60
C ILE A 498 -21.26 -33.23 14.61
N SER A 499 -20.83 -33.75 15.77
CA SER A 499 -21.75 -34.29 16.80
C SER A 499 -21.15 -34.21 18.20
N TRP A 500 -21.99 -34.12 19.23
CA TRP A 500 -21.58 -34.12 20.63
C TRP A 500 -20.92 -35.44 21.07
N ASN A 501 -21.23 -36.55 20.39
CA ASN A 501 -20.65 -37.86 20.65
C ASN A 501 -19.26 -38.03 20.00
N ARG A 502 -18.44 -38.92 20.57
CA ARG A 502 -17.08 -39.21 20.07
C ARG A 502 -17.15 -40.09 18.81
N ILE A 503 -17.03 -39.46 17.66
CA ILE A 503 -16.92 -40.10 16.33
C ILE A 503 -15.44 -40.25 15.96
N GLU A 504 -15.08 -41.31 15.22
CA GLU A 504 -13.70 -41.52 14.73
C GLU A 504 -13.49 -41.00 13.30
N SER A 505 -14.50 -41.05 12.41
CA SER A 505 -14.43 -40.54 11.02
C SER A 505 -15.72 -39.81 10.57
N PRO A 506 -15.66 -38.74 9.75
CA PRO A 506 -16.87 -38.07 9.21
C PRO A 506 -17.79 -38.95 8.36
N GLU A 507 -17.24 -39.98 7.72
CA GLU A 507 -17.96 -40.84 6.75
C GLU A 507 -19.09 -41.68 7.39
N ASP A 508 -19.04 -41.88 8.72
CA ASP A 508 -20.09 -42.55 9.50
C ASP A 508 -21.40 -41.72 9.57
N VAL A 509 -21.33 -40.41 9.30
CA VAL A 509 -22.44 -39.45 9.52
C VAL A 509 -22.82 -38.68 8.26
N LEU A 510 -21.87 -38.40 7.35
CA LEU A 510 -22.08 -37.58 6.15
C LEU A 510 -21.58 -38.31 4.90
N LYS A 511 -22.26 -38.15 3.76
CA LYS A 511 -21.83 -38.68 2.45
C LYS A 511 -21.50 -37.55 1.48
N VAL A 512 -20.62 -37.86 0.53
CA VAL A 512 -20.31 -36.96 -0.58
C VAL A 512 -21.55 -36.76 -1.45
N GLY A 513 -21.97 -35.50 -1.58
CA GLY A 513 -23.18 -35.09 -2.30
C GLY A 513 -24.41 -34.79 -1.43
N ASP A 514 -24.36 -35.06 -0.12
CA ASP A 514 -25.43 -34.69 0.82
C ASP A 514 -25.53 -33.16 0.98
N GLU A 515 -26.75 -32.65 1.19
CA GLU A 515 -27.03 -31.25 1.52
C GLU A 515 -27.36 -31.13 3.00
N ILE A 516 -26.66 -30.24 3.71
CA ILE A 516 -26.75 -30.07 5.16
C ILE A 516 -26.82 -28.60 5.57
N GLU A 517 -27.63 -28.31 6.60
CA GLU A 517 -27.71 -26.98 7.21
C GLU A 517 -26.61 -26.85 8.28
N THR A 518 -25.79 -25.80 8.21
CA THR A 518 -24.63 -25.62 9.09
C THR A 518 -24.53 -24.19 9.60
N LEU A 519 -24.07 -24.00 10.84
CA LEU A 519 -23.87 -22.67 11.42
C LEU A 519 -22.47 -22.14 11.07
N VAL A 520 -22.39 -20.90 10.58
CA VAL A 520 -21.12 -20.21 10.32
C VAL A 520 -20.45 -19.80 11.64
N LEU A 521 -19.40 -20.51 12.05
CA LEU A 521 -18.69 -20.24 13.30
C LEU A 521 -17.64 -19.14 13.14
N LYS A 522 -16.90 -19.15 12.02
CA LYS A 522 -15.88 -18.15 11.65
C LYS A 522 -15.77 -18.09 10.14
N ALA A 523 -15.66 -16.91 9.56
CA ALA A 523 -15.46 -16.73 8.12
C ALA A 523 -14.15 -15.96 7.87
N ASN A 524 -13.29 -16.44 6.97
CA ASN A 524 -12.02 -15.80 6.63
C ASN A 524 -11.93 -15.48 5.12
N ARG A 525 -12.16 -14.21 4.78
CA ARG A 525 -12.19 -13.69 3.41
C ARG A 525 -10.80 -13.64 2.74
N GLU A 526 -9.71 -13.62 3.49
CA GLU A 526 -8.35 -13.65 2.93
C GLU A 526 -7.94 -15.04 2.38
N LYS A 527 -8.59 -16.10 2.84
CA LYS A 527 -8.22 -17.49 2.55
C LYS A 527 -9.32 -18.30 1.85
N ASN A 528 -10.43 -17.65 1.46
CA ASN A 528 -11.65 -18.27 0.92
C ASN A 528 -12.05 -19.53 1.69
N ARG A 529 -12.12 -19.42 3.03
CA ARG A 529 -12.46 -20.53 3.93
C ARG A 529 -13.38 -20.09 5.05
N ILE A 530 -14.38 -20.93 5.31
CA ILE A 530 -15.35 -20.75 6.38
C ILE A 530 -15.27 -21.97 7.32
N SER A 531 -15.33 -21.74 8.64
CA SER A 531 -15.46 -22.80 9.64
C SER A 531 -16.94 -22.97 9.99
N LEU A 532 -17.44 -24.18 9.78
CA LEU A 532 -18.84 -24.56 9.95
C LEU A 532 -19.02 -25.48 11.16
N GLY A 533 -20.22 -25.49 11.75
CA GLY A 533 -20.58 -26.39 12.84
C GLY A 533 -22.02 -26.90 12.76
N LEU A 534 -22.23 -28.15 13.17
CA LEU A 534 -23.55 -28.77 13.34
C LEU A 534 -24.00 -28.80 14.82
N LYS A 535 -23.04 -28.91 15.75
CA LYS A 535 -23.29 -29.00 17.21
C LYS A 535 -24.22 -27.93 17.78
N GLN A 536 -24.13 -26.72 17.25
CA GLN A 536 -24.78 -25.53 17.78
C GLN A 536 -26.30 -25.55 17.55
N LEU A 537 -26.79 -26.39 16.63
CA LEU A 537 -28.21 -26.63 16.37
C LEU A 537 -28.81 -27.76 17.24
N GLN A 538 -27.98 -28.51 17.97
CA GLN A 538 -28.40 -29.64 18.82
C GLN A 538 -28.57 -29.18 20.27
N GLN A 539 -29.69 -29.53 20.90
CA GLN A 539 -29.97 -29.21 22.31
C GLN A 539 -28.94 -29.86 23.24
N LYS A 540 -28.54 -29.15 24.30
CA LYS A 540 -27.51 -29.65 25.24
C LYS A 540 -28.12 -30.73 26.13
N PRO A 541 -27.51 -31.93 26.26
CA PRO A 541 -28.09 -33.03 27.05
C PRO A 541 -28.21 -32.69 28.55
N PHE A 542 -27.34 -31.82 29.08
CA PHE A 542 -27.43 -31.36 30.48
C PHE A 542 -28.71 -30.55 30.74
N ASP A 543 -29.10 -29.67 29.81
CA ASP A 543 -30.27 -28.79 29.98
C ASP A 543 -31.55 -29.66 30.00
N ALA A 544 -31.64 -30.66 29.10
CA ALA A 544 -32.72 -31.65 29.07
C ALA A 544 -32.75 -32.61 30.28
N PHE A 545 -31.62 -32.86 30.95
CA PHE A 545 -31.59 -33.69 32.17
C PHE A 545 -32.15 -32.94 33.38
N VAL A 546 -31.91 -31.63 33.47
CA VAL A 546 -32.45 -30.77 34.55
C VAL A 546 -33.96 -30.59 34.41
N GLU A 547 -34.51 -30.56 33.21
CA GLU A 547 -35.98 -30.53 33.00
C GLU A 547 -36.67 -31.83 33.44
N ASN A 548 -35.97 -32.97 33.47
CA ASN A 548 -36.56 -34.29 33.71
C ASN A 548 -36.29 -34.88 35.11
N ASN A 549 -35.35 -34.35 35.90
CA ASN A 549 -34.94 -34.91 37.20
C ASN A 549 -34.85 -33.83 38.27
N HIS A 550 -35.37 -34.10 39.46
CA HIS A 550 -35.47 -33.15 40.57
C HIS A 550 -34.57 -33.55 41.75
N GLU A 551 -34.29 -32.57 42.63
CA GLU A 551 -33.56 -32.83 43.88
C GLU A 551 -34.34 -33.79 44.77
N GLY A 552 -33.71 -34.93 45.09
CA GLY A 552 -34.32 -36.01 45.84
C GLY A 552 -34.78 -37.22 45.00
N ASP A 553 -34.66 -37.20 43.67
CA ASP A 553 -34.89 -38.40 42.85
C ASP A 553 -33.78 -39.46 43.06
N VAL A 554 -34.13 -40.73 42.84
CA VAL A 554 -33.22 -41.88 42.98
C VAL A 554 -32.98 -42.51 41.62
N ILE A 555 -31.73 -42.48 41.17
CA ILE A 555 -31.29 -42.91 39.84
C ILE A 555 -30.30 -44.07 39.97
N GLU A 556 -30.30 -44.97 38.98
CA GLU A 556 -29.26 -46.00 38.81
C GLU A 556 -28.14 -45.43 37.92
N GLY A 557 -26.89 -45.53 38.37
CA GLY A 557 -25.74 -45.04 37.61
C GLY A 557 -24.50 -45.93 37.79
N GLU A 558 -23.55 -45.81 36.86
CA GLU A 558 -22.32 -46.61 36.80
C GLU A 558 -21.14 -45.84 37.41
N VAL A 559 -20.36 -46.46 38.30
CA VAL A 559 -19.13 -45.87 38.86
C VAL A 559 -18.05 -45.80 37.78
N VAL A 560 -17.81 -44.61 37.21
CA VAL A 560 -16.80 -44.42 36.14
C VAL A 560 -15.41 -44.14 36.70
N ASN A 561 -15.31 -43.50 37.87
CA ASN A 561 -14.02 -43.16 38.47
C ASN A 561 -14.09 -43.06 40.01
N LEU A 562 -13.00 -43.38 40.69
CA LEU A 562 -12.85 -43.32 42.14
C LEU A 562 -11.65 -42.45 42.49
N VAL A 563 -11.83 -41.51 43.43
CA VAL A 563 -10.78 -40.62 43.95
C VAL A 563 -10.81 -40.65 45.48
N ASP A 564 -9.71 -40.31 46.17
CA ASP A 564 -9.62 -40.48 47.63
C ASP A 564 -10.72 -39.77 48.44
N PHE A 565 -11.41 -38.77 47.86
CA PHE A 565 -12.50 -38.01 48.51
C PHE A 565 -13.91 -38.34 47.99
N GLY A 566 -14.07 -39.25 47.01
CA GLY A 566 -15.40 -39.58 46.48
C GLY A 566 -15.42 -40.47 45.23
N ALA A 567 -16.64 -40.81 44.79
CA ALA A 567 -16.91 -41.59 43.58
C ALA A 567 -17.62 -40.73 42.52
N PHE A 568 -17.19 -40.84 41.26
CA PHE A 568 -17.87 -40.25 40.10
C PHE A 568 -18.76 -41.31 39.45
N ILE A 569 -20.05 -40.98 39.33
CA ILE A 569 -21.08 -41.90 38.87
C ILE A 569 -21.79 -41.29 37.67
N LYS A 570 -21.78 -42.01 36.54
CA LYS A 570 -22.45 -41.64 35.30
C LYS A 570 -23.93 -41.97 35.41
N LEU A 571 -24.76 -40.94 35.29
CA LEU A 571 -26.23 -41.05 35.36
C LEU A 571 -26.87 -41.17 33.96
N ALA A 572 -26.25 -40.52 32.97
CA ALA A 572 -26.67 -40.53 31.57
C ALA A 572 -25.47 -40.27 30.65
N GLU A 573 -25.66 -40.30 29.34
CA GLU A 573 -24.59 -39.97 28.40
C GLU A 573 -24.15 -38.49 28.54
N GLY A 574 -22.87 -38.29 28.89
CA GLY A 574 -22.30 -36.97 29.14
C GLY A 574 -22.64 -36.33 30.50
N ILE A 575 -23.24 -37.07 31.44
CA ILE A 575 -23.67 -36.53 32.74
C ILE A 575 -23.16 -37.39 33.89
N GLU A 576 -22.31 -36.78 34.73
CA GLU A 576 -21.66 -37.37 35.89
C GLU A 576 -22.04 -36.61 37.17
N GLY A 577 -22.33 -37.35 38.24
CA GLY A 577 -22.49 -36.82 39.59
C GLY A 577 -21.41 -37.34 40.53
N LEU A 578 -21.20 -36.65 41.65
CA LEU A 578 -20.20 -36.99 42.65
C LEU A 578 -20.84 -37.39 43.98
N VAL A 579 -20.46 -38.56 44.51
CA VAL A 579 -20.71 -38.97 45.90
C VAL A 579 -19.46 -38.68 46.71
N HIS A 580 -19.57 -37.88 47.77
CA HIS A 580 -18.45 -37.66 48.71
C HIS A 580 -18.29 -38.86 49.65
N VAL A 581 -17.07 -39.17 50.12
CA VAL A 581 -16.79 -40.28 51.06
C VAL A 581 -17.82 -40.41 52.20
N SER A 582 -18.22 -39.28 52.77
CA SER A 582 -19.17 -39.18 53.90
C SER A 582 -20.60 -39.63 53.60
N GLU A 583 -20.96 -39.75 52.31
CA GLU A 583 -22.30 -40.04 51.79
C GLU A 583 -22.39 -41.39 51.05
N ILE A 584 -21.32 -42.19 51.05
CA ILE A 584 -21.33 -43.57 50.57
C ILE A 584 -22.01 -44.48 51.61
N SER A 585 -21.56 -44.44 52.86
CA SER A 585 -21.97 -45.39 53.90
C SER A 585 -22.22 -44.75 55.27
N ASN A 586 -22.73 -45.53 56.23
CA ASN A 586 -23.04 -45.06 57.59
C ASN A 586 -21.88 -45.27 58.58
N GLU A 587 -20.91 -46.11 58.26
CA GLU A 587 -19.67 -46.26 59.05
C GLU A 587 -18.57 -45.31 58.54
N HIS A 588 -17.42 -45.27 59.20
CA HIS A 588 -16.34 -44.37 58.81
C HIS A 588 -15.44 -45.02 57.75
N VAL A 589 -15.60 -44.59 56.51
CA VAL A 589 -14.83 -45.07 55.35
C VAL A 589 -13.72 -44.06 55.05
N ASP A 590 -12.46 -44.51 55.14
CA ASP A 590 -11.28 -43.69 54.83
C ASP A 590 -11.01 -43.58 53.32
N LYS A 591 -11.48 -44.54 52.49
CA LYS A 591 -11.33 -44.53 51.02
C LYS A 591 -12.54 -45.15 50.29
N PRO A 592 -13.06 -44.52 49.21
CA PRO A 592 -14.19 -45.09 48.44
C PRO A 592 -13.92 -46.50 47.85
N SER A 593 -12.67 -46.79 47.51
CA SER A 593 -12.25 -48.08 46.92
C SER A 593 -12.40 -49.29 47.86
N ASP A 594 -12.69 -49.07 49.14
CA ASP A 594 -12.92 -50.15 50.10
C ASP A 594 -14.38 -50.67 50.08
N GLU A 595 -15.32 -49.90 49.49
CA GLU A 595 -16.75 -50.28 49.35
C GLU A 595 -17.25 -50.35 47.89
N LEU A 596 -16.58 -49.70 46.91
CA LEU A 596 -17.02 -49.59 45.51
C LEU A 596 -15.91 -49.92 44.51
N ASN A 597 -16.26 -50.57 43.39
CA ASN A 597 -15.38 -50.80 42.24
C ASN A 597 -15.76 -49.90 41.06
N ILE A 598 -14.82 -49.70 40.13
CA ILE A 598 -15.08 -49.05 38.84
C ILE A 598 -15.88 -50.04 37.96
N GLY A 599 -17.00 -49.57 37.42
CA GLY A 599 -17.98 -50.38 36.67
C GLY A 599 -19.17 -50.88 37.48
N ASP A 600 -19.22 -50.66 38.80
CA ASP A 600 -20.37 -51.07 39.63
C ASP A 600 -21.59 -50.19 39.34
N THR A 601 -22.76 -50.80 39.10
CA THR A 601 -24.05 -50.11 38.95
C THR A 601 -24.72 -49.91 40.31
N VAL A 602 -24.92 -48.66 40.71
CA VAL A 602 -25.31 -48.26 42.07
C VAL A 602 -26.53 -47.35 42.08
N LYS A 603 -27.34 -47.45 43.14
CA LYS A 603 -28.51 -46.58 43.35
C LYS A 603 -28.12 -45.38 44.18
N VAL A 604 -28.28 -44.20 43.59
CA VAL A 604 -27.87 -42.91 44.16
C VAL A 604 -29.04 -41.95 44.18
N LYS A 605 -29.15 -41.20 45.28
CA LYS A 605 -30.13 -40.12 45.41
C LYS A 605 -29.47 -38.79 45.09
N ILE A 606 -30.13 -37.97 44.26
CA ILE A 606 -29.72 -36.58 44.03
C ILE A 606 -29.93 -35.77 45.32
N LEU A 607 -28.89 -35.08 45.77
CA LEU A 607 -28.93 -34.14 46.89
C LEU A 607 -29.04 -32.67 46.45
N GLU A 608 -28.23 -32.27 45.47
CA GLU A 608 -28.17 -30.91 44.93
C GLU A 608 -27.86 -30.98 43.43
N ILE A 609 -28.55 -30.18 42.60
CA ILE A 609 -28.19 -29.97 41.19
C ILE A 609 -27.67 -28.54 41.04
N ASN A 610 -26.38 -28.40 40.71
CA ASN A 610 -25.75 -27.09 40.53
C ASN A 610 -25.59 -26.76 39.03
N PRO A 611 -26.52 -25.99 38.41
CA PRO A 611 -26.53 -25.78 36.96
C PRO A 611 -25.36 -24.92 36.48
N GLU A 612 -24.93 -23.90 37.25
CA GLU A 612 -23.82 -23.02 36.88
C GLU A 612 -22.50 -23.78 36.71
N LYS A 613 -22.24 -24.74 37.62
CA LYS A 613 -20.99 -25.52 37.63
C LYS A 613 -21.10 -26.86 36.92
N LYS A 614 -22.29 -27.20 36.40
CA LYS A 614 -22.64 -28.51 35.80
C LYS A 614 -22.22 -29.70 36.67
N ARG A 615 -22.60 -29.68 37.95
CA ARG A 615 -22.29 -30.72 38.93
C ARG A 615 -23.55 -31.17 39.66
N ILE A 616 -23.66 -32.48 39.87
CA ILE A 616 -24.75 -33.10 40.63
C ILE A 616 -24.12 -33.74 41.87
N ALA A 617 -24.62 -33.39 43.06
CA ALA A 617 -24.22 -34.03 44.31
C ALA A 617 -25.12 -35.24 44.57
N LEU A 618 -24.50 -36.38 44.90
CA LEU A 618 -25.17 -37.68 45.06
C LEU A 618 -24.92 -38.28 46.45
N SER A 619 -25.85 -39.10 46.93
CA SER A 619 -25.71 -39.88 48.18
C SER A 619 -26.29 -41.29 48.03
N MET A 620 -25.58 -42.28 48.56
CA MET A 620 -26.08 -43.66 48.73
C MET A 620 -26.64 -43.87 50.15
N LYS A 621 -26.01 -43.22 51.14
CA LYS A 621 -26.38 -43.23 52.57
C LYS A 621 -27.85 -42.92 52.82
N ALA A 622 -28.46 -42.06 51.98
CA ALA A 622 -29.89 -41.70 52.05
C ALA A 622 -30.87 -42.88 51.85
N LEU A 623 -30.41 -44.04 51.39
CA LEU A 623 -31.21 -45.26 51.19
C LEU A 623 -31.06 -46.31 52.31
N LEU A 624 -30.10 -46.12 53.23
CA LEU A 624 -29.79 -47.08 54.29
C LEU A 624 -30.65 -46.84 55.56
N PRO A 625 -31.19 -47.89 56.21
CA PRO A 625 -31.99 -47.74 57.42
C PRO A 625 -31.14 -47.27 58.61
N LYS A 626 -31.69 -46.35 59.42
CA LYS A 626 -30.98 -45.77 60.57
C LYS A 626 -30.75 -46.83 61.67
N PRO A 627 -29.51 -47.03 62.17
CA PRO A 627 -29.24 -47.98 63.24
C PRO A 627 -29.84 -47.53 64.59
N GLU A 628 -30.27 -48.50 65.39
CA GLU A 628 -30.87 -48.26 66.70
C GLU A 628 -29.83 -47.90 67.77
N LYS A 629 -30.25 -47.15 68.80
CA LYS A 629 -29.35 -46.62 69.84
C LYS A 629 -29.12 -47.64 70.97
N PRO A 630 -27.87 -48.02 71.28
CA PRO A 630 -27.58 -48.80 72.48
C PRO A 630 -27.77 -47.96 73.76
N GLU A 631 -28.31 -48.58 74.81
CA GLU A 631 -28.67 -47.91 76.07
C GLU A 631 -27.46 -47.40 76.88
N ARG A 632 -27.66 -46.31 77.64
CA ARG A 632 -26.78 -45.92 78.76
C ARG A 632 -27.55 -45.92 80.08
N LYS A 633 -27.06 -46.68 81.06
CA LYS A 633 -27.66 -46.84 82.39
C LYS A 633 -27.61 -45.54 83.21
N PRO A 634 -28.62 -45.22 84.05
CA PRO A 634 -28.77 -43.90 84.68
C PRO A 634 -28.07 -43.76 86.04
N ARG A 635 -27.68 -42.52 86.41
CA ARG A 635 -27.42 -42.01 87.78
C ARG A 635 -27.50 -40.45 87.79
N PRO A 636 -27.59 -39.76 88.96
CA PRO A 636 -28.86 -39.09 89.30
C PRO A 636 -28.88 -37.54 89.32
N LYS A 637 -30.08 -36.99 89.63
CA LYS A 637 -30.51 -35.58 89.52
C LYS A 637 -30.10 -34.65 90.68
N LYS A 638 -29.97 -33.34 90.39
CA LYS A 638 -30.50 -32.11 91.09
C LYS A 638 -29.78 -30.87 90.50
N VAL A 639 -30.30 -29.63 90.40
CA VAL A 639 -31.66 -29.02 90.56
C VAL A 639 -31.70 -27.68 89.76
N LYS A 640 -32.90 -27.15 89.39
CA LYS A 640 -33.10 -25.82 88.75
C LYS A 640 -33.61 -24.77 89.77
N PRO A 641 -33.27 -23.46 89.66
CA PRO A 641 -34.17 -22.44 89.05
C PRO A 641 -33.41 -21.26 88.36
N LYS A 642 -33.96 -20.20 87.72
CA LYS A 642 -35.28 -19.82 87.16
C LYS A 642 -35.09 -18.75 86.03
N LYS A 643 -36.18 -18.32 85.37
CA LYS A 643 -36.25 -17.23 84.35
C LYS A 643 -35.81 -15.83 84.87
N VAL A 644 -35.36 -14.96 83.95
CA VAL A 644 -35.82 -13.55 83.78
C VAL A 644 -35.91 -13.24 82.26
N GLU A 645 -36.61 -12.19 81.86
CA GLU A 645 -36.89 -11.70 80.48
C GLU A 645 -36.47 -10.21 80.36
N THR A 646 -36.15 -9.67 79.17
CA THR A 646 -36.49 -8.28 78.72
C THR A 646 -36.01 -7.95 77.28
N LYS A 647 -36.39 -6.75 76.79
CA LYS A 647 -36.13 -6.13 75.47
C LYS A 647 -35.01 -5.03 75.55
N PRO A 648 -34.57 -4.43 74.42
CA PRO A 648 -33.35 -3.59 74.34
C PRO A 648 -33.61 -2.08 74.50
N GLU A 649 -32.55 -1.27 74.65
CA GLU A 649 -32.43 0.08 74.06
C GLU A 649 -31.02 0.74 74.18
N SER A 650 -30.87 1.90 73.53
CA SER A 650 -29.83 2.96 73.64
C SER A 650 -28.41 2.76 73.06
N SER A 651 -28.01 3.78 72.28
CA SER A 651 -26.64 4.18 71.87
C SER A 651 -25.98 5.06 72.96
N GLU A 652 -24.85 5.78 72.84
CA GLU A 652 -23.95 6.29 71.78
C GLU A 652 -22.55 6.48 72.46
N GLU A 653 -21.37 6.70 71.86
CA GLU A 653 -20.93 6.91 70.46
C GLU A 653 -19.81 5.87 70.09
N THR A 654 -18.59 6.09 69.55
CA THR A 654 -17.79 7.28 69.14
C THR A 654 -16.79 6.95 68.01
N LEU A 655 -16.57 7.94 67.12
CA LEU A 655 -15.42 8.16 66.19
C LEU A 655 -14.42 7.02 65.82
N ILE A 656 -14.35 6.70 64.52
CA ILE A 656 -13.23 7.13 63.64
C ILE A 656 -13.61 6.98 62.14
N ASN A 657 -13.14 7.92 61.32
CA ASN A 657 -13.33 8.09 59.86
C ASN A 657 -12.50 7.08 59.01
N SER A 658 -12.60 6.99 57.67
CA SER A 658 -13.70 7.13 56.67
C SER A 658 -13.11 6.84 55.27
N ASP A 659 -13.96 6.44 54.30
CA ASP A 659 -13.78 6.54 52.84
C ASP A 659 -12.41 6.31 52.16
N LEU A 660 -12.32 5.24 51.36
CA LEU A 660 -11.41 5.19 50.19
C LEU A 660 -12.07 4.48 48.98
N GLY A 661 -13.36 4.74 48.74
CA GLY A 661 -14.17 4.06 47.71
C GLY A 661 -14.32 4.79 46.37
N ALA A 662 -13.59 5.88 46.11
CA ALA A 662 -13.93 6.82 45.03
C ALA A 662 -12.74 7.47 44.28
N LEU A 663 -11.52 6.91 44.34
CA LEU A 663 -10.31 7.59 43.83
C LEU A 663 -9.26 6.73 43.11
N LEU A 664 -9.55 5.47 42.79
CA LEU A 664 -8.61 4.53 42.17
C LEU A 664 -8.85 4.25 40.67
N ASP A 665 -9.83 4.92 40.07
CA ASP A 665 -10.33 4.68 38.70
C ASP A 665 -9.63 5.51 37.61
N LEU A 666 -8.42 6.01 37.89
CA LEU A 666 -7.72 6.98 37.03
C LEU A 666 -6.18 6.82 36.95
N LYS A 667 -5.62 5.70 37.41
CA LYS A 667 -4.15 5.51 37.42
C LYS A 667 -3.60 4.10 37.18
N LEU A 668 -4.32 3.27 36.42
CA LEU A 668 -3.81 2.03 35.82
C LEU A 668 -4.07 1.94 34.31
N LYS A 669 -3.86 3.07 33.62
CA LYS A 669 -3.17 3.05 32.32
C LYS A 669 -1.67 3.21 32.61
N GLU A 670 -0.81 2.75 31.70
CA GLU A 670 0.66 2.75 31.84
C GLU A 670 1.26 1.72 32.83
N ILE A 671 0.78 0.46 32.78
CA ILE A 671 1.64 -0.72 32.98
C ILE A 671 1.30 -1.78 31.90
N GLU A 672 1.51 -1.43 30.64
CA GLU A 672 1.58 -2.35 29.49
C GLU A 672 2.77 -1.98 28.60
N GLU A 673 3.94 -1.79 29.21
CA GLU A 673 5.25 -1.79 28.53
C GLU A 673 6.25 -2.61 29.37
N ASP A 674 6.16 -3.95 29.29
CA ASP A 674 7.29 -4.88 29.52
C ASP A 674 6.91 -6.33 29.12
N ASN A 675 6.56 -6.55 27.85
CA ASN A 675 6.82 -7.75 27.00
C ASN A 675 6.05 -7.66 25.66
#